data_AF-A0A9Q1HHI8-F1
#
_entry.id   AF-A0A9Q1HHI8-F1
#
_cell.length_a   1.000
_cell.length_b   1.000
_cell.length_c   1.000
_cell.angle_alpha   90.00
_cell.angle_beta   90.00
_cell.angle_gamma   90.00
#
_symmetry.space_group_name_H-M   'P 1'
#
loop_
_entity.id
_entity.type
_entity.pdbx_description
1 polymer ?
#
loop_
_entity_poly.entity_id
_entity_poly.type
_entity_poly.pdbx_seq_one_letter_code
_entity_poly.pdbx_strand_id
1 'polypeptide(L)'
;MRHACYDVYIHALGKDFRWINDIKEELNKVQKSKDHNDGNIWLIANNDYQSGIVGMVNCLRQEDGGNKIRCIFNADGGSNLQDVHLDSSLMAKLAKKDLVMNIFKDGAWGSYRHLSLQKVADEFTTNTEKAYVNVLNRGDLSSLCWIQSPKPSRHSLPHHIPCTVYYSSLNFRDVVLASGKLPVDAIPEHLAHTESLLGMEFAGRDLEGKRVMGIVSREGLATSVTAEAHLLFDVPDSWSLEDAATVPVVYSTAYYSLVVRGRLKHGESVLIHSGSGGVGQAAIAIALSYGCTVYTTVGTDKKRHFLMKQFPNLNENSFANSRDSSFEDHVMKETRGTSIFLKNTSFQGIHVDRILDKGNTEWLQVVDLMKSGLCSGVVQPIRRNVFGKDEVEKAFRFMAQGKHIGKVVIKVKIRSEEVTATPSLQPMTVLPRNSFDPFKVYIIVGGLGGFGLELADWLVTRGCRKLVLISRSGIRTGYQARCVNRWERLDVAVRISVADASNVKVCDRLLRESKNMGLIGGIFNLALVLKDGFLESLTPEDFKAVCRPKIDVARNLDQETRKMCGPELEWFVMFSSVACGRGNAGQSNYAFANSAMERLCEERTKDNLPGLAIQWGVIGDVGIVVESIGGNETEVAGCVAQRIHSCLSTLDLFLSQPYPVLSSFVVADRNRNTSKEAPKINMEKFVAKFFGIEDVHSISQDITLAELGLDSLMGVEVKQTLERHFSTVLSIKQVRSLTLKSILNDFGNGSSSNNYPTETASVITPRLFVSPILSWKDTNCLVQLHVGKKQNVPVFLIHPLEGTIDVFRPLVSKLQNYPLYALKFTKEVPHDSLANMATYYLSKMRAVQPDGPYNITGYSFGALVALEIAIFLQNERNNGTSQNNLMLIDAAPDFVSSRIRRVLEDQMEKTDIQAVGLRDAMEVQILTYFVQLFKQCPSDQVK
;
A
#
# COMPACT_ATOMS: atom_id res chain seq x y z
N MET A 1 -62.50 -25.81 -6.36
CA MET A 1 -61.87 -25.55 -5.04
C MET A 1 -60.63 -24.71 -5.30
N ARG A 2 -60.63 -23.42 -4.92
CA ARG A 2 -59.45 -22.54 -5.06
C ARG A 2 -58.50 -22.88 -3.91
N HIS A 3 -57.30 -23.37 -4.20
CA HIS A 3 -56.27 -23.51 -3.16
C HIS A 3 -55.99 -22.12 -2.56
N ALA A 4 -56.27 -21.96 -1.27
CA ALA A 4 -55.91 -20.77 -0.53
C ALA A 4 -54.37 -20.70 -0.43
N CYS A 5 -53.83 -19.60 -0.91
CA CYS A 5 -52.40 -19.28 -0.85
C CYS A 5 -52.06 -18.98 0.63
N TYR A 6 -51.35 -19.87 1.32
CA TYR A 6 -50.98 -19.67 2.74
C TYR A 6 -49.54 -19.17 2.83
N ASP A 7 -49.37 -17.97 3.38
CA ASP A 7 -48.06 -17.46 3.79
C ASP A 7 -47.50 -18.31 4.94
N VAL A 8 -46.20 -18.62 4.89
CA VAL A 8 -45.49 -19.39 5.91
C VAL A 8 -44.61 -18.46 6.73
N TYR A 9 -44.69 -18.55 8.05
CA TYR A 9 -43.95 -17.70 8.99
C TYR A 9 -42.92 -18.52 9.74
N ILE A 10 -41.64 -18.22 9.54
CA ILE A 10 -40.51 -18.93 10.17
C ILE A 10 -39.80 -17.97 11.12
N HIS A 11 -39.75 -18.32 12.41
CA HIS A 11 -39.02 -17.56 13.41
C HIS A 11 -37.53 -17.91 13.37
N ALA A 12 -36.71 -16.97 12.89
CA ALA A 12 -35.25 -17.13 12.81
C ALA A 12 -34.59 -16.82 14.16
N LEU A 13 -34.94 -17.61 15.18
CA LEU A 13 -34.48 -17.45 16.56
C LEU A 13 -33.62 -18.64 16.99
N GLY A 14 -32.57 -18.38 17.76
CA GLY A 14 -31.73 -19.42 18.36
C GLY A 14 -30.32 -19.54 17.75
N LYS A 15 -29.35 -19.86 18.62
CA LYS A 15 -27.91 -19.95 18.28
C LYS A 15 -27.52 -21.27 17.61
N ASP A 16 -28.43 -22.23 17.57
CA ASP A 16 -28.23 -23.56 17.00
C ASP A 16 -28.57 -23.63 15.51
N PHE A 17 -29.17 -22.57 14.95
CA PHE A 17 -29.46 -22.39 13.52
C PHE A 17 -30.34 -23.50 12.90
N ARG A 18 -31.15 -24.19 13.72
CA ARG A 18 -32.01 -25.29 13.25
C ARG A 18 -33.08 -24.83 12.27
N TRP A 19 -33.58 -23.60 12.44
CA TRP A 19 -34.58 -22.95 11.59
C TRP A 19 -34.15 -22.84 10.11
N ILE A 20 -32.87 -23.00 9.80
CA ILE A 20 -32.37 -23.06 8.42
C ILE A 20 -32.95 -24.27 7.68
N ASN A 21 -33.10 -25.40 8.36
CA ASN A 21 -33.68 -26.60 7.75
C ASN A 21 -35.15 -26.37 7.40
N ASP A 22 -35.89 -25.65 8.24
CA ASP A 22 -37.29 -25.28 7.97
C ASP A 22 -37.37 -24.41 6.71
N ILE A 23 -36.45 -23.44 6.54
CA ILE A 23 -36.39 -22.62 5.32
C ILE A 23 -36.11 -23.48 4.08
N LYS A 24 -35.18 -24.44 4.18
CA LYS A 24 -34.86 -25.36 3.07
C LYS A 24 -36.07 -26.22 2.69
N GLU A 25 -36.81 -26.72 3.66
CA GLU A 25 -37.99 -27.54 3.42
C GLU A 25 -39.08 -26.74 2.69
N GLU A 26 -39.35 -25.52 3.13
CA GLU A 26 -40.35 -24.65 2.50
C GLU A 26 -39.92 -24.17 1.11
N LEU A 27 -38.66 -23.80 0.92
CA LEU A 27 -38.15 -23.46 -0.42
C LEU A 27 -38.23 -24.65 -1.38
N ASN A 28 -37.93 -25.86 -0.92
CA ASN A 28 -38.08 -27.06 -1.74
C ASN A 28 -39.54 -27.31 -2.15
N LYS A 29 -40.52 -27.01 -1.28
CA LYS A 29 -41.96 -27.11 -1.62
C LYS A 29 -42.33 -26.10 -2.70
N VAL A 30 -41.94 -24.84 -2.52
CA VAL A 30 -42.18 -23.75 -3.48
C VAL A 30 -41.52 -24.04 -4.84
N GLN A 31 -40.33 -24.62 -4.86
CA GLN A 31 -39.62 -24.95 -6.11
C GLN A 31 -40.20 -26.17 -6.85
N LYS A 32 -40.85 -27.10 -6.15
CA LYS A 32 -41.47 -28.31 -6.74
C LYS A 32 -42.88 -28.07 -7.26
N SER A 33 -43.56 -27.05 -6.73
CA SER A 33 -44.86 -26.60 -7.19
C SER A 33 -44.80 -26.02 -8.62
N LYS A 34 -45.69 -26.47 -9.50
CA LYS A 34 -45.85 -25.93 -10.86
C LYS A 34 -46.83 -24.74 -10.91
N ASP A 35 -47.54 -24.47 -9.82
CA ASP A 35 -48.52 -23.39 -9.73
C ASP A 35 -47.86 -22.12 -9.18
N HIS A 36 -48.03 -20.98 -9.85
CA HIS A 36 -47.56 -19.67 -9.39
C HIS A 36 -48.25 -19.16 -8.10
N ASN A 37 -49.03 -20.01 -7.44
CA ASN A 37 -50.02 -19.66 -6.42
C ASN A 37 -49.62 -20.08 -5.00
N ASP A 38 -48.32 -20.25 -4.74
CA ASP A 38 -47.77 -20.49 -3.41
C ASP A 38 -47.48 -19.18 -2.66
N GLY A 39 -47.77 -19.17 -1.36
CA GLY A 39 -47.62 -18.03 -0.46
C GLY A 39 -46.17 -17.59 -0.27
N ASN A 40 -45.98 -16.44 0.35
CA ASN A 40 -44.65 -15.93 0.68
C ASN A 40 -44.08 -16.62 1.93
N ILE A 41 -42.75 -16.75 1.98
CA ILE A 41 -42.02 -17.24 3.16
C ILE A 41 -41.53 -16.02 3.94
N TRP A 42 -42.09 -15.80 5.12
CA TRP A 42 -41.78 -14.68 6.00
C TRP A 42 -40.80 -15.12 7.09
N LEU A 43 -39.58 -14.59 7.03
CA LEU A 43 -38.58 -14.79 8.07
C LEU A 43 -38.74 -13.69 9.14
N ILE A 44 -38.91 -14.11 10.39
CA ILE A 44 -39.21 -13.21 11.51
C ILE A 44 -38.09 -13.27 12.54
N ALA A 45 -37.49 -12.12 12.84
CA ALA A 45 -36.60 -11.91 13.98
C ALA A 45 -37.15 -10.76 14.84
N ASN A 46 -38.02 -11.10 15.80
CA ASN A 46 -38.72 -10.12 16.65
C ASN A 46 -38.04 -9.89 18.01
N ASN A 47 -37.31 -10.90 18.52
CA ASN A 47 -36.74 -10.92 19.87
C ASN A 47 -35.21 -11.10 19.85
N ASP A 48 -34.59 -10.83 18.70
CA ASP A 48 -33.14 -10.88 18.52
C ASP A 48 -32.71 -9.68 17.68
N TYR A 49 -32.52 -8.53 18.34
CA TYR A 49 -32.16 -7.26 17.71
C TYR A 49 -30.74 -7.25 17.13
N GLN A 50 -29.91 -8.25 17.48
CA GLN A 50 -28.59 -8.49 16.89
C GLN A 50 -28.65 -9.52 15.74
N SER A 51 -29.85 -9.92 15.30
CA SER A 51 -30.01 -10.90 14.23
C SER A 51 -29.49 -10.36 12.89
N GLY A 52 -28.77 -11.23 12.17
CA GLY A 52 -28.22 -10.94 10.85
C GLY A 52 -29.20 -11.12 9.69
N ILE A 53 -30.50 -11.25 9.98
CA ILE A 53 -31.51 -11.68 9.00
C ILE A 53 -31.59 -10.79 7.76
N VAL A 54 -31.32 -9.49 7.89
CA VAL A 54 -31.35 -8.52 6.78
C VAL A 54 -30.32 -8.89 5.71
N GLY A 55 -29.07 -9.12 6.11
CA GLY A 55 -28.01 -9.53 5.18
C GLY A 55 -28.28 -10.90 4.56
N MET A 56 -28.77 -11.86 5.36
CA MET A 56 -29.11 -13.19 4.88
C MET A 56 -30.17 -13.16 3.78
N VAL A 57 -31.26 -12.41 4.00
CA VAL A 57 -32.35 -12.29 3.02
C VAL A 57 -31.86 -11.62 1.73
N ASN A 58 -30.95 -10.64 1.80
CA ASN A 58 -30.36 -10.06 0.59
C ASN A 58 -29.63 -11.11 -0.27
N CYS A 59 -28.90 -12.05 0.33
CA CYS A 59 -28.28 -13.17 -0.39
C CYS A 59 -29.31 -14.17 -0.92
N LEU A 60 -30.23 -14.64 -0.06
CA LEU A 60 -31.21 -15.66 -0.44
C LEU A 60 -32.12 -15.21 -1.58
N ARG A 61 -32.39 -13.90 -1.70
CA ARG A 61 -33.16 -13.33 -2.81
C ARG A 61 -32.52 -13.49 -4.18
N GLN A 62 -31.20 -13.70 -4.23
CA GLN A 62 -30.47 -13.97 -5.46
C GLN A 62 -30.37 -15.47 -5.78
N GLU A 63 -30.82 -16.33 -4.87
CA GLU A 63 -30.90 -17.78 -5.04
C GLU A 63 -32.28 -18.21 -5.57
N ASP A 64 -32.37 -19.43 -6.10
CA ASP A 64 -33.59 -19.94 -6.72
C ASP A 64 -34.74 -20.06 -5.70
N GLY A 65 -35.91 -19.49 -6.02
CA GLY A 65 -37.06 -19.39 -5.09
C GLY A 65 -36.98 -18.22 -4.10
N GLY A 66 -35.87 -17.48 -4.08
CA GLY A 66 -35.65 -16.35 -3.19
C GLY A 66 -36.60 -15.16 -3.38
N ASN A 67 -37.26 -15.05 -4.55
CA ASN A 67 -38.26 -14.02 -4.84
C ASN A 67 -39.51 -14.12 -3.93
N LYS A 68 -39.74 -15.27 -3.29
CA LYS A 68 -40.85 -15.50 -2.35
C LYS A 68 -40.49 -15.20 -0.89
N ILE A 69 -39.22 -14.90 -0.60
CA ILE A 69 -38.76 -14.61 0.76
C ILE A 69 -39.09 -13.15 1.12
N ARG A 70 -39.62 -12.96 2.32
CA ARG A 70 -39.90 -11.67 2.98
C ARG A 70 -39.28 -11.67 4.36
N CYS A 71 -38.94 -10.48 4.86
CA CYS A 71 -38.29 -10.31 6.15
C CYS A 71 -39.11 -9.38 7.05
N ILE A 72 -39.30 -9.79 8.30
CA ILE A 72 -39.75 -8.95 9.41
C ILE A 72 -38.64 -8.97 10.46
N PHE A 73 -38.10 -7.80 10.75
CA PHE A 73 -37.00 -7.64 11.70
C PHE A 73 -37.31 -6.52 12.69
N ASN A 74 -37.29 -6.85 13.97
CA ASN A 74 -37.35 -5.86 15.04
C ASN A 74 -35.92 -5.46 15.42
N ALA A 75 -35.53 -4.25 15.04
CA ALA A 75 -34.21 -3.69 15.29
C ALA A 75 -34.14 -2.89 16.59
N ASP A 76 -35.24 -2.80 17.37
CA ASP A 76 -35.22 -2.14 18.66
C ASP A 76 -34.51 -3.00 19.71
N GLY A 77 -33.30 -2.57 20.08
CA GLY A 77 -32.47 -3.19 21.11
C GLY A 77 -32.52 -2.48 22.47
N GLY A 78 -32.15 -3.20 23.53
CA GLY A 78 -31.86 -2.65 24.87
C GLY A 78 -33.01 -2.72 25.89
N SER A 79 -32.99 -1.83 26.88
CA SER A 79 -33.97 -1.75 27.99
C SER A 79 -35.39 -1.30 27.58
N ASN A 80 -35.54 -0.83 26.34
CA ASN A 80 -36.81 -0.48 25.70
C ASN A 80 -37.25 -1.56 24.70
N LEU A 81 -37.03 -2.84 25.01
CA LEU A 81 -37.63 -3.97 24.27
C LEU A 81 -39.16 -3.81 24.29
N GLN A 82 -39.70 -3.13 23.28
CA GLN A 82 -41.10 -3.22 22.95
C GLN A 82 -41.23 -4.38 21.98
N ASP A 83 -41.72 -5.51 22.48
CA ASP A 83 -42.11 -6.60 21.61
C ASP A 83 -43.17 -6.06 20.65
N VAL A 84 -42.86 -6.07 19.36
CA VAL A 84 -43.87 -5.79 18.35
C VAL A 84 -44.85 -6.97 18.42
N HIS A 85 -46.05 -6.70 18.92
CA HIS A 85 -47.12 -7.68 18.88
C HIS A 85 -47.52 -7.89 17.41
N LEU A 86 -46.96 -8.95 16.80
CA LEU A 86 -47.27 -9.36 15.44
C LEU A 86 -48.64 -10.05 15.41
N ASP A 87 -49.69 -9.28 15.67
CA ASP A 87 -51.06 -9.77 15.59
C ASP A 87 -51.47 -10.06 14.14
N SER A 88 -52.54 -10.83 13.98
CA SER A 88 -53.05 -11.21 12.66
C SER A 88 -53.40 -9.99 11.78
N SER A 89 -53.79 -8.86 12.40
CA SER A 89 -54.12 -7.63 11.67
C SER A 89 -52.88 -6.94 11.09
N LEU A 90 -51.81 -6.79 11.88
CA LEU A 90 -50.55 -6.21 11.46
C LEU A 90 -49.87 -7.08 10.40
N MET A 91 -49.87 -8.40 10.60
CA MET A 91 -49.34 -9.36 9.63
C MET A 91 -50.12 -9.28 8.31
N ALA A 92 -51.45 -9.18 8.34
CA ALA A 92 -52.26 -8.96 7.14
C ALA A 92 -51.95 -7.61 6.45
N LYS A 93 -51.67 -6.55 7.22
CA LYS A 93 -51.26 -5.24 6.66
C LYS A 93 -49.90 -5.32 5.98
N LEU A 94 -48.93 -5.99 6.60
CA LEU A 94 -47.58 -6.19 6.04
C LEU A 94 -47.64 -7.07 4.78
N ALA A 95 -48.38 -8.18 4.84
CA ALA A 95 -48.61 -9.07 3.70
C ALA A 95 -49.28 -8.34 2.53
N LYS A 96 -50.26 -7.47 2.80
CA LYS A 96 -50.91 -6.65 1.76
C LYS A 96 -49.95 -5.65 1.09
N LYS A 97 -48.95 -5.13 1.81
CA LYS A 97 -47.94 -4.23 1.25
C LYS A 97 -46.87 -4.98 0.44
N ASP A 98 -46.67 -6.27 0.71
CA ASP A 98 -45.72 -7.17 0.06
C ASP A 98 -44.29 -6.60 -0.06
N LEU A 99 -43.87 -5.81 0.94
CA LEU A 99 -42.51 -5.29 0.98
C LEU A 99 -41.55 -6.40 1.39
N VAL A 100 -40.41 -6.48 0.70
CA VAL A 100 -39.39 -7.48 0.97
C VAL A 100 -38.78 -7.33 2.37
N MET A 101 -38.47 -6.09 2.76
CA MET A 101 -37.81 -5.77 4.01
C MET A 101 -38.74 -4.92 4.87
N ASN A 102 -39.16 -5.46 6.00
CA ASN A 102 -40.02 -4.79 6.97
C ASN A 102 -39.27 -4.72 8.29
N ILE A 103 -38.71 -3.54 8.57
CA ILE A 103 -37.85 -3.33 9.73
C ILE A 103 -38.55 -2.38 10.68
N PHE A 104 -38.72 -2.79 11.92
CA PHE A 104 -39.23 -1.93 12.97
C PHE A 104 -38.07 -1.36 13.78
N LYS A 105 -37.98 -0.03 13.88
CA LYS A 105 -36.93 0.67 14.63
C LYS A 105 -37.44 2.02 15.12
N ASP A 106 -37.15 2.33 16.39
CA ASP A 106 -37.52 3.53 17.12
C ASP A 106 -39.01 3.90 16.94
N GLY A 107 -39.89 2.89 17.03
CA GLY A 107 -41.35 3.06 16.91
C GLY A 107 -41.89 3.16 15.48
N ALA A 108 -41.05 3.01 14.44
CA ALA A 108 -41.45 3.17 13.05
C ALA A 108 -41.09 1.95 12.18
N TRP A 109 -41.94 1.67 11.18
CA TRP A 109 -41.68 0.67 10.15
C TRP A 109 -40.95 1.28 8.95
N GLY A 110 -39.89 0.61 8.49
CA GLY A 110 -39.08 1.04 7.35
C GLY A 110 -38.19 -0.07 6.81
N SER A 111 -37.06 0.34 6.23
CA SER A 111 -36.05 -0.57 5.67
C SER A 111 -34.69 0.10 5.64
N TYR A 112 -33.60 -0.67 5.72
CA TYR A 112 -32.25 -0.13 5.51
C TYR A 112 -32.04 0.25 4.04
N ARG A 113 -31.41 1.41 3.82
CA ARG A 113 -31.14 2.00 2.49
C ARG A 113 -29.74 2.58 2.46
N HIS A 114 -29.06 2.40 1.32
CA HIS A 114 -27.77 3.02 1.05
C HIS A 114 -27.98 4.44 0.51
N LEU A 115 -27.30 5.41 1.13
CA LEU A 115 -27.28 6.81 0.70
C LEU A 115 -25.84 7.19 0.31
N SER A 116 -25.68 8.05 -0.70
CA SER A 116 -24.35 8.47 -1.14
C SER A 116 -23.71 9.41 -0.12
N LEU A 117 -22.47 9.11 0.25
CA LEU A 117 -21.64 9.95 1.13
C LEU A 117 -20.98 11.13 0.37
N GLN A 118 -21.16 11.24 -0.96
CA GLN A 118 -20.42 12.16 -1.84
C GLN A 118 -20.50 13.64 -1.47
N LYS A 119 -21.56 14.11 -0.81
CA LYS A 119 -21.63 15.51 -0.35
C LYS A 119 -20.77 15.82 0.88
N VAL A 120 -20.38 14.80 1.65
CA VAL A 120 -19.62 14.99 2.89
C VAL A 120 -18.11 14.90 2.64
N ALA A 121 -17.68 14.11 1.65
CA ALA A 121 -16.27 13.91 1.33
C ALA A 121 -15.59 15.16 0.73
N ASP A 122 -16.30 15.89 -0.14
CA ASP A 122 -15.77 17.11 -0.79
C ASP A 122 -15.67 18.31 0.17
N GLU A 123 -16.39 18.26 1.30
CA GLU A 123 -16.40 19.28 2.36
C GLU A 123 -15.73 18.79 3.65
N PHE A 124 -15.08 17.62 3.62
CA PHE A 124 -14.54 16.98 4.82
C PHE A 124 -13.31 17.72 5.33
N THR A 125 -13.58 18.79 6.06
CA THR A 125 -12.60 19.71 6.62
C THR A 125 -12.88 19.92 8.10
N THR A 126 -11.81 20.16 8.85
CA THR A 126 -11.90 20.50 10.27
C THR A 126 -11.15 21.80 10.51
N ASN A 127 -11.60 22.57 11.50
CA ASN A 127 -10.92 23.78 11.93
C ASN A 127 -9.95 23.43 13.05
N THR A 128 -8.66 23.60 12.82
CA THR A 128 -7.60 23.31 13.80
C THR A 128 -6.55 24.41 13.80
N GLU A 129 -5.94 24.65 14.95
CA GLU A 129 -4.76 25.52 15.07
C GLU A 129 -3.46 24.81 14.64
N LYS A 130 -3.46 23.47 14.65
CA LYS A 130 -2.29 22.63 14.37
C LYS A 130 -2.47 21.87 13.06
N ALA A 131 -1.67 22.24 12.07
CA ALA A 131 -1.68 21.65 10.74
C ALA A 131 -0.29 21.62 10.10
N TYR A 132 -0.10 20.70 9.16
CA TYR A 132 1.08 20.61 8.31
C TYR A 132 0.67 20.46 6.85
N VAL A 133 1.55 20.82 5.93
CA VAL A 133 1.35 20.60 4.50
C VAL A 133 1.90 19.23 4.11
N ASN A 134 1.15 18.52 3.25
CA ASN A 134 1.67 17.35 2.56
C ASN A 134 1.12 17.24 1.14
N VAL A 135 1.78 16.40 0.35
CA VAL A 135 1.30 15.95 -0.97
C VAL A 135 0.53 14.65 -0.76
N LEU A 136 -0.74 14.60 -1.17
CA LEU A 136 -1.52 13.36 -1.09
C LEU A 136 -1.05 12.33 -2.13
N ASN A 137 -0.76 12.81 -3.36
CA ASN A 137 -0.32 11.99 -4.49
C ASN A 137 1.06 12.46 -4.95
N ARG A 138 2.11 11.72 -4.58
CA ARG A 138 3.50 12.06 -4.98
C ARG A 138 3.60 12.21 -6.50
N GLY A 139 4.26 13.29 -6.95
CA GLY A 139 4.36 13.64 -8.36
C GLY A 139 3.30 14.64 -8.83
N ASP A 140 2.19 14.78 -8.11
CA ASP A 140 1.13 15.72 -8.42
C ASP A 140 1.06 16.84 -7.38
N LEU A 141 1.62 18.00 -7.74
CA LEU A 141 1.61 19.20 -6.89
C LEU A 141 0.20 19.76 -6.65
N SER A 142 -0.80 19.43 -7.48
CA SER A 142 -2.17 19.88 -7.24
C SER A 142 -2.82 19.21 -6.02
N SER A 143 -2.25 18.10 -5.58
CA SER A 143 -2.66 17.38 -4.37
C SER A 143 -2.03 17.92 -3.07
N LEU A 144 -1.30 19.05 -3.15
CA LEU A 144 -0.80 19.75 -1.97
C LEU A 144 -1.95 20.35 -1.18
N CYS A 145 -2.05 20.00 0.10
CA CYS A 145 -3.07 20.53 0.98
C CYS A 145 -2.58 20.62 2.43
N TRP A 146 -3.33 21.37 3.23
CA TRP A 146 -3.14 21.39 4.67
C TRP A 146 -3.88 20.21 5.30
N ILE A 147 -3.16 19.50 6.16
CA ILE A 147 -3.61 18.31 6.87
C ILE A 147 -3.50 18.59 8.38
N GLN A 148 -4.47 18.12 9.15
CA GLN A 148 -4.46 18.22 10.60
C GLN A 148 -3.23 17.53 11.18
N SER A 149 -2.46 18.26 12.02
CA SER A 149 -1.33 17.67 12.72
C SER A 149 -1.79 16.64 13.75
N PRO A 150 -1.01 15.58 13.99
CA PRO A 150 -1.27 14.64 15.07
C PRO A 150 -1.45 15.36 16.41
N LYS A 151 -2.34 14.84 17.26
CA LYS A 151 -2.51 15.39 18.62
C LYS A 151 -1.16 15.32 19.35
N PRO A 152 -0.72 16.40 20.02
CA PRO A 152 0.54 16.39 20.76
C PRO A 152 0.47 15.29 21.83
N SER A 153 1.51 14.46 21.88
CA SER A 153 1.70 13.52 22.99
C SER A 153 1.66 14.30 24.31
N ARG A 154 0.90 13.78 25.31
CA ARG A 154 0.87 14.36 26.67
C ARG A 154 2.24 14.33 27.35
N HIS A 155 3.19 13.56 26.82
CA HIS A 155 4.56 13.47 27.30
C HIS A 155 5.47 14.30 26.39
N SER A 156 5.97 15.43 26.92
CA SER A 156 7.06 16.19 26.32
C SER A 156 8.36 15.40 26.45
N LEU A 157 9.02 15.10 25.33
CA LEU A 157 10.37 14.53 25.36
C LEU A 157 11.33 15.58 25.97
N PRO A 158 12.29 15.17 26.82
CA PRO A 158 13.35 16.07 27.28
C PRO A 158 14.07 16.71 26.08
N HIS A 159 14.43 17.99 26.18
CA HIS A 159 15.17 18.76 25.16
C HIS A 159 14.42 19.10 23.84
N HIS A 160 13.13 18.76 23.76
CA HIS A 160 12.27 19.16 22.64
C HIS A 160 11.46 20.39 23.01
N ILE A 161 11.61 21.46 22.22
CA ILE A 161 10.98 22.77 22.45
C ILE A 161 9.84 22.94 21.43
N PRO A 162 8.58 23.02 21.87
CA PRO A 162 7.47 23.35 21.00
C PRO A 162 7.56 24.80 20.53
N CYS A 163 7.45 25.01 19.23
CA CYS A 163 7.51 26.32 18.60
C CYS A 163 6.30 26.56 17.70
N THR A 164 5.79 27.78 17.73
CA THR A 164 4.77 28.28 16.79
C THR A 164 5.47 28.82 15.55
N VAL A 165 5.11 28.31 14.38
CA VAL A 165 5.70 28.72 13.10
C VAL A 165 5.00 29.96 12.56
N TYR A 166 5.77 30.98 12.20
CA TYR A 166 5.28 32.16 11.48
C TYR A 166 5.61 32.05 10.00
N TYR A 167 6.83 31.61 9.72
CA TYR A 167 7.37 31.44 8.38
C TYR A 167 8.06 30.09 8.28
N SER A 168 7.81 29.36 7.21
CA SER A 168 8.57 28.15 6.83
C SER A 168 9.11 28.37 5.43
N SER A 169 10.31 27.88 5.13
CA SER A 169 10.91 28.09 3.82
C SER A 169 11.17 26.79 3.07
N LEU A 170 10.99 26.87 1.76
CA LEU A 170 11.12 25.73 0.86
C LEU A 170 12.58 25.52 0.49
N ASN A 171 12.99 24.26 0.53
CA ASN A 171 14.29 23.78 0.09
C ASN A 171 14.15 22.92 -1.16
N PHE A 172 15.27 22.72 -1.86
CA PHE A 172 15.25 21.91 -3.09
C PHE A 172 14.79 20.46 -2.80
N ARG A 173 15.14 19.92 -1.62
CA ARG A 173 14.66 18.63 -1.12
C ARG A 173 13.13 18.55 -1.15
N ASP A 174 12.43 19.57 -0.65
CA ASP A 174 10.96 19.59 -0.58
C ASP A 174 10.34 19.46 -1.98
N VAL A 175 10.87 20.20 -2.96
CA VAL A 175 10.37 20.20 -4.34
C VAL A 175 10.64 18.87 -5.03
N VAL A 176 11.82 18.28 -4.86
CA VAL A 176 12.17 16.99 -5.48
C VAL A 176 11.36 15.85 -4.86
N LEU A 177 11.11 15.88 -3.55
CA LEU A 177 10.21 14.94 -2.87
C LEU A 177 8.77 15.09 -3.35
N ALA A 178 8.23 16.31 -3.38
CA ALA A 178 6.86 16.57 -3.78
C ALA A 178 6.59 16.22 -5.25
N SER A 179 7.57 16.46 -6.14
CA SER A 179 7.50 16.12 -7.57
C SER A 179 7.80 14.65 -7.88
N GLY A 180 8.14 13.83 -6.89
CA GLY A 180 8.42 12.40 -7.09
C GLY A 180 9.72 12.10 -7.85
N LYS A 181 10.60 13.09 -8.03
CA LYS A 181 11.88 12.92 -8.74
C LYS A 181 12.95 12.25 -7.88
N LEU A 182 12.80 12.25 -6.56
CA LEU A 182 13.68 11.54 -5.65
C LEU A 182 13.14 10.12 -5.45
N PRO A 183 13.91 9.06 -5.75
CA PRO A 183 13.49 7.70 -5.45
C PRO A 183 13.34 7.52 -3.93
N VAL A 184 12.43 6.64 -3.53
CA VAL A 184 12.13 6.36 -2.13
C VAL A 184 13.38 5.87 -1.38
N ASP A 185 14.29 5.19 -2.07
CA ASP A 185 15.54 4.63 -1.51
C ASP A 185 16.55 5.69 -1.07
N ALA A 186 16.42 6.93 -1.56
CA ALA A 186 17.27 8.05 -1.13
C ALA A 186 16.76 8.70 0.17
N ILE A 187 15.56 8.33 0.64
CA ILE A 187 15.02 8.77 1.93
C ILE A 187 15.63 7.85 3.01
N PRO A 188 16.25 8.41 4.07
CA PRO A 188 16.74 7.59 5.19
C PRO A 188 15.66 6.63 5.70
N GLU A 189 16.03 5.37 5.97
CA GLU A 189 15.07 4.29 6.30
C GLU A 189 14.15 4.66 7.49
N HIS A 190 14.69 5.36 8.50
CA HIS A 190 13.93 5.82 9.66
C HIS A 190 12.87 6.91 9.32
N LEU A 191 13.03 7.61 8.19
CA LEU A 191 12.09 8.62 7.69
C LEU A 191 11.10 8.06 6.67
N ALA A 192 11.39 6.92 6.03
CA ALA A 192 10.55 6.32 4.99
C ALA A 192 9.12 6.00 5.47
N HIS A 193 8.94 5.75 6.77
CA HIS A 193 7.66 5.44 7.41
C HIS A 193 6.89 6.69 7.91
N THR A 194 7.42 7.88 7.65
CA THR A 194 6.75 9.14 8.01
C THR A 194 5.83 9.60 6.89
N GLU A 195 4.63 10.06 7.24
CA GLU A 195 3.68 10.59 6.25
C GLU A 195 4.16 11.88 5.58
N SER A 196 4.67 12.85 6.34
CA SER A 196 5.19 14.11 5.78
C SER A 196 6.68 14.28 5.99
N LEU A 197 7.36 14.58 4.89
CA LEU A 197 8.80 14.84 4.85
C LEU A 197 9.10 16.28 4.44
N LEU A 198 8.08 17.12 4.29
CA LEU A 198 8.19 18.46 3.74
C LEU A 198 8.51 19.50 4.83
N GLY A 199 9.43 20.40 4.49
CA GLY A 199 9.87 21.51 5.33
C GLY A 199 11.00 21.10 6.26
N MET A 200 12.12 21.81 6.13
CA MET A 200 13.33 21.59 6.92
C MET A 200 13.70 22.76 7.83
N GLU A 201 13.05 23.91 7.68
CA GLU A 201 13.37 25.08 8.48
C GLU A 201 12.17 25.99 8.67
N PHE A 202 12.26 26.78 9.73
CA PHE A 202 11.20 27.69 10.13
C PHE A 202 11.77 28.88 10.93
N ALA A 203 10.97 29.93 11.02
CA ALA A 203 11.12 30.99 12.00
C ALA A 203 9.78 31.27 12.69
N GLY A 204 9.86 31.59 13.97
CA GLY A 204 8.68 31.72 14.81
C GLY A 204 8.99 32.07 16.25
N ARG A 205 8.16 31.56 17.15
CA ARG A 205 8.29 31.79 18.60
C ARG A 205 8.17 30.50 19.38
N ASP A 206 8.94 30.36 20.45
CA ASP A 206 8.77 29.27 21.42
C ASP A 206 7.57 29.51 22.35
N LEU A 207 7.37 28.61 23.32
CA LEU A 207 6.29 28.72 24.32
C LEU A 207 6.42 29.95 25.24
N GLU A 208 7.64 30.45 25.46
CA GLU A 208 7.92 31.63 26.27
C GLU A 208 7.76 32.93 25.46
N GLY A 209 7.49 32.81 24.15
CA GLY A 209 7.33 33.93 23.23
C GLY A 209 8.65 34.45 22.65
N LYS A 210 9.79 33.82 22.95
CA LYS A 210 11.10 34.19 22.41
C LYS A 210 11.13 33.97 20.90
N ARG A 211 11.76 34.89 20.17
CA ARG A 211 11.93 34.80 18.72
C ARG A 211 13.02 33.79 18.38
N VAL A 212 12.66 32.73 17.65
CA VAL A 212 13.56 31.63 17.30
C VAL A 212 13.49 31.31 15.80
N MET A 213 14.62 30.87 15.26
CA MET A 213 14.72 30.25 13.94
C MET A 213 15.42 28.90 14.08
N GLY A 214 15.08 27.91 13.27
CA GLY A 214 15.63 26.58 13.46
C GLY A 214 15.50 25.66 12.28
N ILE A 215 16.19 24.53 12.42
CA ILE A 215 16.15 23.40 11.49
C ILE A 215 15.34 22.28 12.12
N VAL A 216 14.54 21.61 11.31
CA VAL A 216 13.85 20.37 11.66
C VAL A 216 14.11 19.35 10.56
N SER A 217 14.18 18.06 10.92
CA SER A 217 14.43 17.00 9.93
C SER A 217 13.24 16.77 8.98
N ARG A 218 12.04 17.14 9.43
CA ARG A 218 10.75 16.95 8.74
C ARG A 218 9.67 17.86 9.33
N GLU A 219 8.53 17.94 8.63
CA GLU A 219 7.30 18.63 9.07
C GLU A 219 7.49 20.11 9.41
N GLY A 220 8.53 20.75 8.85
CA GLY A 220 8.78 22.18 9.05
C GLY A 220 7.73 23.08 8.40
N LEU A 221 7.04 22.58 7.36
CA LEU A 221 5.97 23.28 6.69
C LEU A 221 4.65 23.06 7.44
N ALA A 222 4.57 23.62 8.64
CA ALA A 222 3.47 23.45 9.58
C ALA A 222 3.14 24.74 10.34
N THR A 223 2.04 24.75 11.09
CA THR A 223 1.67 25.86 12.01
C THR A 223 2.40 25.79 13.35
N SER A 224 2.79 24.58 13.76
CA SER A 224 3.57 24.33 14.96
C SER A 224 4.54 23.20 14.72
N VAL A 225 5.74 23.30 15.28
CA VAL A 225 6.78 22.28 15.20
C VAL A 225 7.34 22.00 16.58
N THR A 226 7.94 20.83 16.76
CA THR A 226 8.68 20.51 17.97
C THR A 226 10.13 20.33 17.56
N ALA A 227 10.99 21.27 17.95
CA ALA A 227 12.39 21.32 17.52
C ALA A 227 13.31 20.96 18.68
N GLU A 228 14.44 20.31 18.38
CA GLU A 228 15.46 20.02 19.38
C GLU A 228 16.24 21.30 19.73
N ALA A 229 16.55 21.50 21.01
CA ALA A 229 17.19 22.74 21.48
C ALA A 229 18.51 23.09 20.76
N HIS A 230 19.27 22.09 20.33
CA HIS A 230 20.54 22.29 19.60
C HIS A 230 20.37 22.60 18.11
N LEU A 231 19.14 22.59 17.59
CA LEU A 231 18.78 22.98 16.22
C LEU A 231 18.11 24.35 16.16
N LEU A 232 18.03 25.06 17.29
CA LEU A 232 17.43 26.37 17.42
C LEU A 232 18.49 27.46 17.60
N PHE A 233 18.22 28.60 16.97
CA PHE A 233 19.01 29.81 17.05
C PHE A 233 18.10 30.98 17.44
N ASP A 234 18.63 31.88 18.25
CA ASP A 234 17.93 33.12 18.60
C ASP A 234 17.92 34.05 17.40
N VAL A 235 16.78 34.67 17.14
CA VAL A 235 16.69 35.65 16.06
C VAL A 235 17.18 37.02 16.56
N PRO A 236 18.19 37.64 15.92
CA PRO A 236 18.66 38.97 16.30
C PRO A 236 17.55 40.01 16.32
N ASP A 237 17.61 40.98 17.24
CA ASP A 237 16.58 42.01 17.38
C ASP A 237 16.39 42.84 16.10
N SER A 238 17.46 43.04 15.34
CA SER A 238 17.48 43.78 14.07
C SER A 238 16.79 43.08 12.90
N TRP A 239 16.40 41.81 13.02
CA TRP A 239 15.82 41.03 11.92
C TRP A 239 14.31 40.86 12.09
N SER A 240 13.56 40.79 10.99
CA SER A 240 12.19 40.26 11.04
C SER A 240 12.19 38.72 11.17
N LEU A 241 11.07 38.10 11.56
CA LEU A 241 10.98 36.63 11.50
C LEU A 241 11.01 36.14 10.04
N GLU A 242 10.56 36.98 9.12
CA GLU A 242 10.60 36.72 7.69
C GLU A 242 12.04 36.65 7.14
N ASP A 243 12.92 37.55 7.61
CA ASP A 243 14.36 37.51 7.34
C ASP A 243 14.99 36.24 7.91
N ALA A 244 14.67 35.93 9.17
CA ALA A 244 15.22 34.80 9.90
C ALA A 244 14.93 33.45 9.23
N ALA A 245 13.75 33.29 8.62
CA ALA A 245 13.34 32.07 7.94
C ALA A 245 14.22 31.69 6.73
N THR A 246 15.13 32.57 6.30
CA THR A 246 15.99 32.37 5.13
C THR A 246 17.35 31.79 5.44
N VAL A 247 17.73 31.70 6.73
CA VAL A 247 19.12 31.53 7.19
C VAL A 247 19.49 30.09 7.62
N PRO A 248 18.68 29.35 8.40
CA PRO A 248 19.13 28.14 9.08
C PRO A 248 19.76 27.09 8.17
N VAL A 249 19.05 26.59 7.15
CA VAL A 249 19.54 25.49 6.31
C VAL A 249 20.67 25.96 5.40
N VAL A 250 20.56 27.16 4.81
CA VAL A 250 21.50 27.62 3.79
C VAL A 250 22.90 27.88 4.36
N TYR A 251 23.00 28.55 5.52
CA TYR A 251 24.28 28.83 6.14
C TYR A 251 24.84 27.60 6.85
N SER A 252 24.00 26.79 7.50
CA SER A 252 24.46 25.53 8.10
C SER A 252 25.07 24.60 7.04
N THR A 253 24.43 24.51 5.87
CA THR A 253 24.96 23.76 4.73
C THR A 253 26.29 24.34 4.26
N ALA A 254 26.39 25.67 4.11
CA ALA A 254 27.60 26.32 3.62
C ALA A 254 28.78 26.21 4.60
N TYR A 255 28.57 26.41 5.91
CA TYR A 255 29.60 26.23 6.94
C TYR A 255 30.06 24.79 7.05
N TYR A 256 29.11 23.83 7.06
CA TYR A 256 29.47 22.42 7.07
C TYR A 256 30.31 22.06 5.83
N SER A 257 29.91 22.55 4.66
CA SER A 257 30.58 22.24 3.40
C SER A 257 31.97 22.85 3.28
N LEU A 258 32.08 24.16 3.51
CA LEU A 258 33.32 24.90 3.29
C LEU A 258 34.27 24.76 4.47
N VAL A 259 33.80 24.91 5.70
CA VAL A 259 34.67 25.03 6.88
C VAL A 259 34.90 23.68 7.55
N VAL A 260 33.84 22.92 7.85
CA VAL A 260 33.99 21.63 8.57
C VAL A 260 34.58 20.55 7.67
N ARG A 261 33.97 20.34 6.50
CA ARG A 261 34.35 19.28 5.54
C ARG A 261 35.44 19.72 4.57
N GLY A 262 35.30 20.92 4.01
CA GLY A 262 36.24 21.51 3.05
C GLY A 262 37.50 22.08 3.68
N ARG A 263 37.48 22.40 4.99
CA ARG A 263 38.59 23.01 5.74
C ARG A 263 39.17 24.25 5.04
N LEU A 264 38.29 25.08 4.48
CA LEU A 264 38.63 26.30 3.77
C LEU A 264 39.57 27.19 4.59
N LYS A 265 40.68 27.62 3.98
CA LYS A 265 41.66 28.51 4.61
C LYS A 265 41.63 29.91 4.01
N HIS A 266 42.18 30.85 4.77
CA HIS A 266 42.29 32.24 4.35
C HIS A 266 43.08 32.37 3.04
N GLY A 267 42.56 33.16 2.10
CA GLY A 267 43.22 33.44 0.82
C GLY A 267 43.12 32.34 -0.24
N GLU A 268 42.46 31.20 0.04
CA GLU A 268 42.23 30.15 -0.97
C GLU A 268 41.24 30.58 -2.07
N SER A 269 41.22 29.86 -3.19
CA SER A 269 40.25 30.08 -4.27
C SER A 269 39.13 29.04 -4.21
N VAL A 270 37.88 29.47 -4.40
CA VAL A 270 36.71 28.60 -4.36
C VAL A 270 35.80 28.83 -5.56
N LEU A 271 35.29 27.73 -6.15
CA LEU A 271 34.25 27.75 -7.17
C LEU A 271 32.91 27.35 -6.54
N ILE A 272 31.95 28.28 -6.55
CA ILE A 272 30.61 28.11 -5.97
C ILE A 272 29.59 28.08 -7.09
N HIS A 273 29.06 26.91 -7.41
CA HIS A 273 28.02 26.80 -8.43
C HIS A 273 26.68 27.40 -7.97
N SER A 274 25.91 27.91 -8.94
CA SER A 274 24.57 28.46 -8.71
C SER A 274 24.54 29.57 -7.64
N GLY A 275 25.48 30.51 -7.70
CA GLY A 275 25.68 31.54 -6.67
C GLY A 275 24.44 32.35 -6.31
N SER A 276 23.49 32.49 -7.25
CA SER A 276 22.23 33.22 -7.03
C SER A 276 21.20 32.49 -6.14
N GLY A 277 21.40 31.19 -5.88
CA GLY A 277 20.54 30.41 -4.97
C GLY A 277 20.85 30.69 -3.51
N GLY A 278 20.01 30.19 -2.59
CA GLY A 278 20.19 30.40 -1.15
C GLY A 278 21.55 29.91 -0.61
N VAL A 279 21.89 28.64 -0.85
CA VAL A 279 23.19 28.08 -0.41
C VAL A 279 24.36 28.78 -1.10
N GLY A 280 24.20 29.15 -2.38
CA GLY A 280 25.23 29.87 -3.14
C GLY A 280 25.58 31.23 -2.53
N GLN A 281 24.57 32.03 -2.18
CA GLN A 281 24.78 33.34 -1.54
C GLN A 281 25.44 33.20 -0.16
N ALA A 282 25.00 32.22 0.65
CA ALA A 282 25.61 31.95 1.96
C ALA A 282 27.08 31.51 1.82
N ALA A 283 27.37 30.62 0.86
CA ALA A 283 28.72 30.15 0.58
C ALA A 283 29.65 31.30 0.11
N ILE A 284 29.15 32.20 -0.72
CA ILE A 284 29.90 33.40 -1.17
C ILE A 284 30.22 34.30 0.03
N ALA A 285 29.23 34.58 0.88
CA ALA A 285 29.43 35.42 2.07
C ALA A 285 30.50 34.84 3.01
N ILE A 286 30.43 33.53 3.29
CA ILE A 286 31.41 32.84 4.13
C ILE A 286 32.79 32.87 3.48
N ALA A 287 32.92 32.52 2.20
CA ALA A 287 34.21 32.52 1.51
C ALA A 287 34.87 33.90 1.48
N LEU A 288 34.09 34.96 1.20
CA LEU A 288 34.59 36.34 1.23
C LEU A 288 35.03 36.77 2.63
N SER A 289 34.35 36.32 3.70
CA SER A 289 34.77 36.60 5.09
C SER A 289 36.12 35.96 5.44
N TYR A 290 36.48 34.85 4.78
CA TYR A 290 37.79 34.23 4.85
C TYR A 290 38.79 34.85 3.86
N GLY A 291 38.45 35.94 3.17
CA GLY A 291 39.35 36.59 2.20
C GLY A 291 39.67 35.72 0.98
N CYS A 292 38.82 34.73 0.67
CA CYS A 292 39.01 33.83 -0.47
C CYS A 292 38.72 34.52 -1.81
N THR A 293 39.36 34.04 -2.87
CA THR A 293 38.99 34.41 -4.24
C THR A 293 37.82 33.56 -4.70
N VAL A 294 36.69 34.19 -5.04
CA VAL A 294 35.45 33.49 -5.35
C VAL A 294 35.16 33.52 -6.86
N TYR A 295 34.92 32.33 -7.41
CA TYR A 295 34.32 32.12 -8.73
C TYR A 295 32.92 31.55 -8.55
N THR A 296 31.97 31.94 -9.39
CA THR A 296 30.59 31.44 -9.30
C THR A 296 29.94 31.26 -10.66
N THR A 297 29.00 30.32 -10.75
CA THR A 297 28.18 30.14 -11.95
C THR A 297 26.76 30.69 -11.77
N VAL A 298 26.24 31.32 -12.82
CA VAL A 298 24.87 31.87 -12.87
C VAL A 298 24.21 31.57 -14.21
N GLY A 299 22.88 31.40 -14.21
CA GLY A 299 22.14 31.01 -15.42
C GLY A 299 21.51 32.15 -16.22
N THR A 300 21.58 33.40 -15.74
CA THR A 300 20.98 34.58 -16.41
C THR A 300 21.71 35.87 -16.01
N ASP A 301 21.75 36.87 -16.88
CA ASP A 301 22.38 38.17 -16.56
C ASP A 301 21.73 38.88 -15.38
N LYS A 302 20.40 38.77 -15.21
CA LYS A 302 19.70 39.34 -14.04
C LYS A 302 20.27 38.83 -12.71
N LYS A 303 20.64 37.54 -12.67
CA LYS A 303 21.25 36.89 -11.49
C LYS A 303 22.70 37.35 -11.29
N ARG A 304 23.45 37.56 -12.38
CA ARG A 304 24.82 38.12 -12.36
C ARG A 304 24.83 39.52 -11.72
N HIS A 305 24.03 40.44 -12.28
CA HIS A 305 23.93 41.81 -11.79
C HIS A 305 23.48 41.89 -10.33
N PHE A 306 22.56 41.00 -9.92
CA PHE A 306 22.13 40.91 -8.53
C PHE A 306 23.29 40.56 -7.58
N LEU A 307 24.09 39.54 -7.90
CA LEU A 307 25.24 39.14 -7.08
C LEU A 307 26.33 40.21 -7.03
N MET A 308 26.63 40.87 -8.16
CA MET A 308 27.59 41.99 -8.19
C MET A 308 27.17 43.15 -7.29
N LYS A 309 25.86 43.45 -7.26
CA LYS A 309 25.33 44.50 -6.37
C LYS A 309 25.39 44.08 -4.90
N GLN A 310 25.15 42.81 -4.60
CA GLN A 310 25.11 42.30 -3.23
C GLN A 310 26.51 42.08 -2.64
N PHE A 311 27.47 41.66 -3.47
CA PHE A 311 28.85 41.37 -3.06
C PHE A 311 29.81 42.22 -3.89
N PRO A 312 30.15 43.45 -3.42
CA PRO A 312 30.99 44.38 -4.17
C PRO A 312 32.40 43.85 -4.50
N ASN A 313 32.85 42.83 -3.75
CA ASN A 313 34.14 42.18 -3.94
C ASN A 313 34.15 41.22 -5.16
N LEU A 314 33.00 40.93 -5.77
CA LEU A 314 32.90 40.13 -6.99
C LEU A 314 33.01 41.03 -8.22
N ASN A 315 33.91 40.68 -9.14
CA ASN A 315 34.11 41.40 -10.40
C ASN A 315 33.54 40.59 -11.58
N GLU A 316 33.60 41.14 -12.79
CA GLU A 316 33.10 40.46 -13.98
C GLU A 316 33.73 39.08 -14.23
N ASN A 317 35.01 38.93 -13.88
CA ASN A 317 35.78 37.70 -14.05
C ASN A 317 35.40 36.62 -13.03
N SER A 318 34.70 36.97 -11.95
CA SER A 318 34.18 36.00 -10.98
C SER A 318 33.01 35.17 -11.52
N PHE A 319 32.41 35.52 -12.68
CA PHE A 319 31.16 34.90 -13.15
C PHE A 319 31.35 34.06 -14.41
N ALA A 320 30.79 32.85 -14.37
CA ALA A 320 30.65 31.97 -15.53
C ALA A 320 29.20 31.48 -15.72
N ASN A 321 28.91 30.83 -16.86
CA ASN A 321 27.58 30.27 -17.15
C ASN A 321 27.34 28.97 -16.38
N SER A 322 26.12 28.78 -15.85
CA SER A 322 25.72 27.55 -15.16
C SER A 322 24.92 26.56 -16.04
N ARG A 323 24.65 26.90 -17.30
CA ARG A 323 23.78 26.10 -18.20
C ARG A 323 24.54 25.25 -19.21
N ASP A 324 25.86 25.41 -19.27
CA ASP A 324 26.76 24.69 -20.16
C ASP A 324 28.10 24.43 -19.45
N SER A 325 29.04 23.79 -20.14
CA SER A 325 30.39 23.50 -19.62
C SER A 325 31.37 24.66 -19.78
N SER A 326 30.95 25.85 -20.26
CA SER A 326 31.87 26.98 -20.51
C SER A 326 32.51 27.52 -19.24
N PHE A 327 31.97 27.21 -18.06
CA PHE A 327 32.58 27.59 -16.79
C PHE A 327 33.94 26.95 -16.57
N GLU A 328 34.20 25.78 -17.14
CA GLU A 328 35.48 25.10 -17.02
C GLU A 328 36.57 25.93 -17.71
N ASP A 329 36.36 26.28 -18.97
CA ASP A 329 37.27 27.13 -19.75
C ASP A 329 37.47 28.50 -19.11
N HIS A 330 36.39 29.11 -18.61
CA HIS A 330 36.43 30.39 -17.92
C HIS A 330 37.30 30.34 -16.66
N VAL A 331 37.05 29.36 -15.78
CA VAL A 331 37.82 29.20 -14.53
C VAL A 331 39.27 28.85 -14.85
N MET A 332 39.53 27.99 -15.84
CA MET A 332 40.89 27.67 -16.29
C MET A 332 41.63 28.91 -16.81
N LYS A 333 40.95 29.78 -17.57
CA LYS A 333 41.53 31.03 -18.06
C LYS A 333 41.86 32.01 -16.92
N GLU A 334 40.91 32.27 -16.03
CA GLU A 334 41.08 33.24 -14.93
C GLU A 334 42.07 32.75 -13.87
N THR A 335 42.20 31.43 -13.69
CA THR A 335 43.23 30.82 -12.84
C THR A 335 44.57 30.61 -13.57
N ARG A 336 44.71 31.13 -14.81
CA ARG A 336 45.94 31.05 -15.65
C ARG A 336 46.44 29.63 -15.88
N GLY A 337 45.53 28.68 -16.05
CA GLY A 337 45.84 27.26 -16.25
C GLY A 337 46.60 26.64 -15.08
N THR A 338 46.59 27.26 -13.90
CA THR A 338 47.25 26.68 -12.74
C THR A 338 46.60 25.35 -12.42
N SER A 339 47.45 24.35 -12.17
CA SER A 339 47.13 22.97 -11.80
C SER A 339 46.31 22.82 -10.50
N ILE A 340 45.65 23.89 -10.02
CA ILE A 340 44.98 24.00 -8.72
C ILE A 340 43.79 23.04 -8.60
N PHE A 341 43.09 22.75 -9.69
CA PHE A 341 42.06 21.70 -9.73
C PHE A 341 42.60 20.32 -10.14
N LEU A 342 43.80 20.26 -10.72
CA LEU A 342 44.42 19.05 -11.27
C LEU A 342 45.31 18.28 -10.27
N LYS A 343 45.61 18.84 -9.08
CA LYS A 343 46.60 18.26 -8.15
C LYS A 343 46.09 17.62 -6.86
N ASN A 344 44.80 17.72 -6.51
CA ASN A 344 44.23 17.02 -5.33
C ASN A 344 42.70 17.18 -5.26
N THR A 345 41.98 16.83 -6.32
CA THR A 345 40.52 16.99 -6.38
C THR A 345 39.85 15.94 -5.48
N SER A 346 39.47 16.30 -4.26
CA SER A 346 38.63 15.45 -3.40
C SER A 346 37.16 15.74 -3.67
N PHE A 347 36.41 14.75 -4.15
CA PHE A 347 34.96 14.83 -4.26
C PHE A 347 34.32 14.42 -2.93
N GLN A 348 33.57 15.34 -2.31
CA GLN A 348 32.82 15.06 -1.08
C GLN A 348 31.32 15.25 -1.35
N GLY A 349 30.57 14.15 -1.32
CA GLY A 349 29.11 14.21 -1.31
C GLY A 349 28.60 14.69 0.05
N ILE A 350 27.87 15.80 0.07
CA ILE A 350 27.35 16.40 1.31
C ILE A 350 25.85 16.17 1.38
N HIS A 351 25.44 15.34 2.35
CA HIS A 351 24.04 15.13 2.70
C HIS A 351 23.74 15.84 4.01
N VAL A 352 22.97 16.93 3.93
CA VAL A 352 22.57 17.72 5.11
C VAL A 352 21.76 16.88 6.09
N ASP A 353 20.97 15.92 5.60
CA ASP A 353 20.16 15.04 6.44
C ASP A 353 21.01 14.19 7.40
N ARG A 354 22.22 13.79 6.99
CA ARG A 354 23.16 13.05 7.84
C ARG A 354 23.81 13.91 8.93
N ILE A 355 23.76 15.22 8.77
CA ILE A 355 24.22 16.14 9.81
C ILE A 355 23.23 16.13 10.98
N LEU A 356 21.95 15.93 10.69
CA LEU A 356 20.87 15.88 11.67
C LEU A 356 20.71 14.49 12.32
N ASP A 357 21.50 13.49 11.93
CA ASP A 357 21.45 12.16 12.51
C ASP A 357 21.92 12.18 13.97
N LYS A 358 21.22 11.41 14.82
CA LYS A 358 21.54 11.31 16.25
C LYS A 358 22.98 10.82 16.46
N GLY A 359 23.75 11.59 17.23
CA GLY A 359 25.14 11.26 17.58
C GLY A 359 26.22 11.94 16.74
N ASN A 360 25.85 12.76 15.75
CA ASN A 360 26.82 13.54 14.98
C ASN A 360 27.37 14.73 15.79
N THR A 361 28.64 14.65 16.19
CA THR A 361 29.32 15.71 16.95
C THR A 361 29.76 16.88 16.07
N GLU A 362 29.85 16.70 14.75
CA GLU A 362 30.21 17.76 13.80
C GLU A 362 29.13 18.85 13.73
N TRP A 363 27.86 18.50 14.04
CA TRP A 363 26.78 19.49 14.09
C TRP A 363 27.04 20.59 15.13
N LEU A 364 27.59 20.25 16.30
CA LEU A 364 27.90 21.23 17.33
C LEU A 364 28.90 22.28 16.83
N GLN A 365 29.86 21.86 15.99
CA GLN A 365 30.80 22.80 15.35
C GLN A 365 30.08 23.74 14.38
N VAL A 366 29.10 23.24 13.62
CA VAL A 366 28.28 24.08 12.73
C VAL A 366 27.45 25.08 13.52
N VAL A 367 26.88 24.67 14.67
CA VAL A 367 26.14 25.57 15.56
C VAL A 367 27.03 26.70 16.08
N ASP A 368 28.26 26.40 16.48
CA ASP A 368 29.22 27.40 16.96
C ASP A 368 29.64 28.37 15.83
N LEU A 369 29.89 27.85 14.62
CA LEU A 369 30.17 28.66 13.44
C LEU A 369 28.99 29.57 13.08
N MET A 370 27.76 29.06 13.16
CA MET A 370 26.54 29.84 12.94
C MET A 370 26.41 30.97 13.96
N LYS A 371 26.60 30.69 15.25
CA LYS A 371 26.55 31.71 16.31
C LYS A 371 27.62 32.78 16.12
N SER A 372 28.86 32.38 15.85
CA SER A 372 29.97 33.30 15.57
C SER A 372 29.72 34.14 14.31
N GLY A 373 29.19 33.50 13.26
CA GLY A 373 28.81 34.16 12.01
C GLY A 373 27.68 35.18 12.17
N LEU A 374 26.71 34.92 13.04
CA LEU A 374 25.66 35.87 13.42
C LEU A 374 26.24 37.07 14.17
N CYS A 375 27.12 36.84 15.15
CA CYS A 375 27.75 37.91 15.93
C CYS A 375 28.71 38.79 15.10
N SER A 376 29.46 38.19 14.17
CA SER A 376 30.40 38.89 13.29
C SER A 376 29.74 39.59 12.09
N GLY A 377 28.45 39.34 11.85
CA GLY A 377 27.72 39.89 10.72
C GLY A 377 28.02 39.22 9.36
N VAL A 378 28.76 38.11 9.35
CA VAL A 378 28.97 37.28 8.14
C VAL A 378 27.66 36.62 7.70
N VAL A 379 26.88 36.16 8.68
CA VAL A 379 25.56 35.56 8.43
C VAL A 379 24.54 36.68 8.31
N GLN A 380 23.99 36.86 7.10
CA GLN A 380 22.97 37.85 6.78
C GLN A 380 21.74 37.21 6.14
N PRO A 381 20.53 37.80 6.32
CA PRO A 381 19.33 37.31 5.67
C PRO A 381 19.46 37.30 4.14
N ILE A 382 18.88 36.29 3.51
CA ILE A 382 18.92 36.13 2.05
C ILE A 382 17.67 36.78 1.44
N ARG A 383 17.80 37.31 0.22
CA ARG A 383 16.64 37.76 -0.56
C ARG A 383 15.59 36.66 -0.63
N ARG A 384 14.32 37.04 -0.51
CA ARG A 384 13.22 36.08 -0.43
C ARG A 384 12.04 36.44 -1.32
N ASN A 385 11.27 35.42 -1.66
CA ASN A 385 9.98 35.50 -2.31
C ASN A 385 8.95 34.89 -1.35
N VAL A 386 8.00 35.68 -0.87
CA VAL A 386 7.03 35.26 0.13
C VAL A 386 5.71 34.91 -0.53
N PHE A 387 5.16 33.76 -0.15
CA PHE A 387 3.85 33.27 -0.57
C PHE A 387 2.94 33.12 0.66
N GLY A 388 1.64 33.36 0.49
CA GLY A 388 0.67 33.12 1.55
C GLY A 388 0.46 31.62 1.82
N LYS A 389 -0.12 31.30 2.98
CA LYS A 389 -0.49 29.92 3.37
C LYS A 389 -1.42 29.22 2.35
N ASP A 390 -2.19 29.98 1.58
CA ASP A 390 -3.13 29.44 0.57
C ASP A 390 -2.47 29.32 -0.82
N GLU A 391 -1.22 29.78 -0.95
CA GLU A 391 -0.46 29.80 -2.21
C GLU A 391 0.69 28.78 -2.23
N VAL A 392 0.60 27.74 -1.41
CA VAL A 392 1.66 26.73 -1.25
C VAL A 392 1.97 26.04 -2.58
N GLU A 393 0.96 25.62 -3.33
CA GLU A 393 1.18 25.03 -4.66
C GLU A 393 1.95 25.98 -5.59
N LYS A 394 1.57 27.27 -5.61
CA LYS A 394 2.26 28.29 -6.42
C LYS A 394 3.72 28.44 -5.99
N ALA A 395 4.00 28.41 -4.68
CA ALA A 395 5.36 28.48 -4.14
C ALA A 395 6.23 27.30 -4.63
N PHE A 396 5.70 26.07 -4.57
CA PHE A 396 6.39 24.87 -5.08
C PHE A 396 6.66 24.97 -6.59
N ARG A 397 5.66 25.34 -7.39
CA ARG A 397 5.81 25.52 -8.85
C ARG A 397 6.81 26.64 -9.18
N PHE A 398 6.79 27.75 -8.44
CA PHE A 398 7.72 28.86 -8.62
C PHE A 398 9.16 28.44 -8.34
N MET A 399 9.39 27.68 -7.27
CA MET A 399 10.72 27.16 -6.94
C MET A 399 11.20 26.16 -8.00
N ALA A 400 10.33 25.23 -8.44
CA ALA A 400 10.64 24.21 -9.45
C ALA A 400 11.10 24.78 -10.80
N GLN A 401 10.64 25.98 -11.17
CA GLN A 401 11.07 26.66 -12.39
C GLN A 401 12.50 27.24 -12.32
N GLY A 402 13.14 27.28 -11.15
CA GLY A 402 14.50 27.81 -10.97
C GLY A 402 14.66 29.32 -11.24
N LYS A 403 13.54 30.05 -11.39
CA LYS A 403 13.50 31.49 -11.67
C LYS A 403 13.75 32.36 -10.43
N HIS A 404 13.66 31.78 -9.25
CA HIS A 404 13.86 32.49 -7.98
C HIS A 404 15.32 32.94 -7.78
N ILE A 405 15.48 33.98 -6.96
CA ILE A 405 16.76 34.46 -6.45
C ILE A 405 16.67 34.43 -4.93
N GLY A 406 17.60 33.74 -4.28
CA GLY A 406 17.56 33.54 -2.83
C GLY A 406 16.54 32.47 -2.41
N LYS A 407 15.68 32.77 -1.43
CA LYS A 407 14.82 31.80 -0.75
C LYS A 407 13.33 31.95 -1.10
N VAL A 408 12.59 30.84 -1.16
CA VAL A 408 11.13 30.86 -1.25
C VAL A 408 10.56 30.58 0.14
N VAL A 409 9.75 31.49 0.67
CA VAL A 409 9.24 31.47 2.04
C VAL A 409 7.71 31.44 2.00
N ILE A 410 7.11 30.61 2.84
CA ILE A 410 5.66 30.51 3.04
C ILE A 410 5.32 31.17 4.37
N LYS A 411 4.47 32.19 4.31
CA LYS A 411 3.91 32.87 5.48
C LYS A 411 2.72 32.08 5.99
N VAL A 412 2.90 31.43 7.13
CA VAL A 412 1.89 30.56 7.76
C VAL A 412 0.91 31.37 8.60
N LYS A 413 1.39 32.38 9.32
CA LYS A 413 0.60 33.17 10.28
C LYS A 413 0.28 34.59 9.79
N ILE A 414 -0.94 35.06 10.04
CA ILE A 414 -1.51 36.31 9.46
C ILE A 414 -1.56 37.50 10.45
N ARG A 415 -1.37 37.32 11.77
CA ARG A 415 -1.36 38.44 12.75
C ARG A 415 0.02 39.10 12.92
N SER A 416 0.02 40.42 13.18
CA SER A 416 1.20 41.29 13.22
C SER A 416 2.29 40.81 14.19
N GLU A 417 3.55 41.07 13.82
CA GLU A 417 4.74 40.71 14.60
C GLU A 417 4.84 41.49 15.93
N GLU A 418 4.00 42.52 16.12
CA GLU A 418 4.12 43.60 17.11
C GLU A 418 3.32 43.42 18.41
N VAL A 419 2.47 42.40 18.56
CA VAL A 419 1.64 42.28 19.77
C VAL A 419 2.29 41.33 20.80
N THR A 420 2.69 41.89 21.94
CA THR A 420 3.25 41.24 23.16
C THR A 420 2.26 40.34 23.90
N ALA A 421 1.05 40.12 23.38
CA ALA A 421 0.08 39.20 23.98
C ALA A 421 0.31 37.78 23.45
N THR A 422 0.20 36.79 24.34
CA THR A 422 0.20 35.35 24.02
C THR A 422 -0.57 35.10 22.73
N PRO A 423 0.09 34.61 21.67
CA PRO A 423 -0.56 34.47 20.39
C PRO A 423 -1.63 33.36 20.43
N SER A 424 -2.91 33.72 20.44
CA SER A 424 -3.97 32.77 20.08
C SER A 424 -3.81 32.41 18.60
N LEU A 425 -3.52 31.15 18.28
CA LEU A 425 -3.51 30.67 16.90
C LEU A 425 -4.93 30.79 16.33
N GLN A 426 -5.08 31.28 15.11
CA GLN A 426 -6.38 31.24 14.46
C GLN A 426 -6.57 29.85 13.84
N PRO A 427 -7.70 29.17 14.10
CA PRO A 427 -8.00 27.90 13.45
C PRO A 427 -8.00 28.06 11.93
N MET A 428 -7.48 27.05 11.24
CA MET A 428 -7.52 26.93 9.79
C MET A 428 -8.28 25.69 9.36
N THR A 429 -8.97 25.81 8.23
CA THR A 429 -9.72 24.73 7.60
C THR A 429 -8.76 23.78 6.89
N VAL A 430 -8.70 22.53 7.34
CA VAL A 430 -7.75 21.51 6.85
C VAL A 430 -8.42 20.17 6.65
N LEU A 431 -7.76 19.27 5.92
CA LEU A 431 -8.17 17.88 5.89
C LEU A 431 -7.89 17.22 7.24
N PRO A 432 -8.91 16.66 7.93
CA PRO A 432 -8.70 15.88 9.14
C PRO A 432 -7.90 14.61 8.84
N ARG A 433 -7.13 14.16 9.83
CA ARG A 433 -6.24 13.01 9.71
C ARG A 433 -6.27 12.23 11.02
N ASN A 434 -6.61 10.95 10.96
CA ASN A 434 -6.57 10.14 12.18
C ASN A 434 -5.12 9.79 12.54
N SER A 435 -4.76 10.07 13.78
CA SER A 435 -3.48 9.70 14.39
C SER A 435 -3.72 8.78 15.57
N PHE A 436 -2.82 7.83 15.79
CA PHE A 436 -2.91 6.86 16.88
C PHE A 436 -1.94 7.23 18.00
N ASP A 437 -2.44 7.23 19.23
CA ASP A 437 -1.66 7.58 20.41
C ASP A 437 -0.59 6.49 20.66
N PRO A 438 0.71 6.84 20.71
CA PRO A 438 1.78 5.88 20.92
C PRO A 438 1.70 5.16 22.28
N PHE A 439 0.98 5.71 23.27
CA PHE A 439 0.82 5.10 24.59
C PHE A 439 -0.37 4.13 24.66
N LYS A 440 -1.31 4.22 23.72
CA LYS A 440 -2.48 3.35 23.62
C LYS A 440 -2.15 2.06 22.85
N VAL A 441 -2.94 1.03 23.13
CA VAL A 441 -2.84 -0.31 22.56
C VAL A 441 -3.93 -0.50 21.52
N TYR A 442 -3.55 -1.02 20.36
CA TYR A 442 -4.45 -1.30 19.26
C TYR A 442 -4.49 -2.80 18.97
N ILE A 443 -5.71 -3.36 19.00
CA ILE A 443 -5.96 -4.79 18.90
C ILE A 443 -6.54 -5.10 17.52
N ILE A 444 -5.94 -6.04 16.80
CA ILE A 444 -6.40 -6.46 15.47
C ILE A 444 -6.72 -7.97 15.50
N VAL A 445 -8.01 -8.31 15.46
CA VAL A 445 -8.46 -9.68 15.29
C VAL A 445 -8.30 -10.09 13.83
N GLY A 446 -7.60 -11.19 13.57
CA GLY A 446 -7.17 -11.53 12.21
C GLY A 446 -5.96 -10.71 11.74
N GLY A 447 -5.18 -10.13 12.67
CA GLY A 447 -4.09 -9.19 12.36
C GLY A 447 -2.92 -9.78 11.55
N LEU A 448 -2.82 -11.10 11.44
CA LEU A 448 -1.83 -11.78 10.57
C LEU A 448 -2.39 -12.17 9.19
N GLY A 449 -3.65 -11.85 8.89
CA GLY A 449 -4.21 -11.97 7.54
C GLY A 449 -3.69 -10.86 6.62
N GLY A 450 -3.86 -11.02 5.30
CA GLY A 450 -3.35 -10.07 4.29
C GLY A 450 -3.69 -8.61 4.62
N PHE A 451 -4.98 -8.28 4.76
CA PHE A 451 -5.40 -6.92 5.14
C PHE A 451 -4.92 -6.54 6.54
N GLY A 452 -4.91 -7.47 7.50
CA GLY A 452 -4.53 -7.21 8.89
C GLY A 452 -3.09 -6.71 9.02
N LEU A 453 -2.18 -7.22 8.20
CA LEU A 453 -0.79 -6.76 8.15
C LEU A 453 -0.68 -5.34 7.59
N GLU A 454 -1.39 -5.05 6.50
CA GLU A 454 -1.42 -3.70 5.90
C GLU A 454 -2.07 -2.68 6.82
N LEU A 455 -3.13 -3.07 7.54
CA LEU A 455 -3.74 -2.25 8.58
C LEU A 455 -2.77 -2.00 9.75
N ALA A 456 -2.07 -3.04 10.22
CA ALA A 456 -1.07 -2.88 11.28
C ALA A 456 0.05 -1.92 10.87
N ASP A 457 0.54 -2.02 9.63
CA ASP A 457 1.54 -1.10 9.09
C ASP A 457 1.00 0.33 9.01
N TRP A 458 -0.23 0.49 8.55
CA TRP A 458 -0.91 1.79 8.50
C TRP A 458 -1.09 2.40 9.91
N LEU A 459 -1.48 1.61 10.91
CA LEU A 459 -1.55 2.10 12.30
C LEU A 459 -0.17 2.58 12.80
N VAL A 460 0.90 1.82 12.51
CA VAL A 460 2.28 2.14 12.94
C VAL A 460 2.78 3.43 12.30
N THR A 461 2.55 3.61 10.98
CA THR A 461 2.91 4.83 10.25
C THR A 461 2.14 6.05 10.77
N ARG A 462 0.93 5.84 11.30
CA ARG A 462 0.06 6.84 11.91
C ARG A 462 0.29 7.09 13.42
N GLY A 463 1.34 6.52 13.99
CA GLY A 463 1.80 6.82 15.36
C GLY A 463 1.60 5.70 16.38
N CYS A 464 0.94 4.59 16.03
CA CYS A 464 0.80 3.45 16.93
C CYS A 464 2.16 2.86 17.29
N ARG A 465 2.38 2.59 18.58
CA ARG A 465 3.59 1.91 19.09
C ARG A 465 3.30 0.65 19.89
N LYS A 466 2.03 0.26 20.07
CA LYS A 466 1.65 -0.95 20.80
C LYS A 466 0.56 -1.70 20.05
N LEU A 467 0.90 -2.86 19.50
CA LEU A 467 0.01 -3.70 18.71
C LEU A 467 -0.24 -5.05 19.38
N VAL A 468 -1.50 -5.48 19.37
CA VAL A 468 -1.87 -6.86 19.72
C VAL A 468 -2.53 -7.51 18.50
N LEU A 469 -1.85 -8.49 17.91
CA LEU A 469 -2.32 -9.19 16.72
C LEU A 469 -2.87 -10.55 17.13
N ILE A 470 -4.16 -10.78 16.92
CA ILE A 470 -4.81 -12.04 17.26
C ILE A 470 -4.92 -12.91 16.01
N SER A 471 -4.38 -14.11 16.07
CA SER A 471 -4.43 -15.10 15.00
C SER A 471 -4.46 -16.49 15.61
N ARG A 472 -5.42 -17.33 15.21
CA ARG A 472 -5.56 -18.73 15.69
C ARG A 472 -4.28 -19.56 15.58
N SER A 473 -3.41 -19.17 14.66
CA SER A 473 -2.30 -19.97 14.20
C SER A 473 -0.93 -19.39 14.50
N GLY A 474 -0.87 -18.15 15.00
CA GLY A 474 0.38 -17.39 15.08
C GLY A 474 1.00 -17.09 13.71
N ILE A 475 2.30 -16.80 13.70
CA ILE A 475 3.09 -16.55 12.49
C ILE A 475 3.31 -17.88 11.75
N ARG A 476 2.98 -17.91 10.46
CA ARG A 476 3.18 -19.06 9.57
C ARG A 476 4.01 -18.75 8.33
N THR A 477 4.11 -17.47 7.96
CA THR A 477 4.77 -17.06 6.72
C THR A 477 5.94 -16.12 7.00
N GLY A 478 6.98 -16.19 6.17
CA GLY A 478 8.11 -15.26 6.22
C GLY A 478 7.71 -13.79 5.99
N TYR A 479 6.64 -13.52 5.23
CA TYR A 479 6.09 -12.17 5.10
C TYR A 479 5.56 -11.65 6.45
N GLN A 480 4.76 -12.44 7.17
CA GLN A 480 4.29 -12.10 8.52
C GLN A 480 5.46 -11.86 9.47
N ALA A 481 6.46 -12.75 9.47
CA ALA A 481 7.66 -12.60 10.30
C ALA A 481 8.44 -11.32 9.95
N ARG A 482 8.61 -11.02 8.65
CA ARG A 482 9.27 -9.79 8.19
C ARG A 482 8.53 -8.53 8.65
N CYS A 483 7.20 -8.49 8.53
CA CYS A 483 6.40 -7.35 8.98
C CYS A 483 6.56 -7.11 10.48
N VAL A 484 6.42 -8.18 11.29
CA VAL A 484 6.58 -8.10 12.75
C VAL A 484 7.98 -7.64 13.13
N ASN A 485 9.03 -8.28 12.59
CA ASN A 485 10.41 -7.90 12.83
C ASN A 485 10.71 -6.45 12.41
N ARG A 486 10.09 -5.97 11.33
CA ARG A 486 10.21 -4.57 10.89
C ARG A 486 9.60 -3.62 11.91
N TRP A 487 8.40 -3.89 12.41
CA TRP A 487 7.76 -3.04 13.41
C TRP A 487 8.52 -3.03 14.74
N GLU A 488 9.04 -4.18 15.18
CA GLU A 488 9.87 -4.26 16.39
C GLU A 488 11.14 -3.42 16.27
N ARG A 489 11.79 -3.38 15.09
CA ARG A 489 12.93 -2.48 14.81
C ARG A 489 12.57 -0.99 14.82
N LEU A 490 11.29 -0.66 14.66
CA LEU A 490 10.75 0.70 14.76
C LEU A 490 10.25 1.01 16.18
N ASP A 491 10.70 0.26 17.19
CA ASP A 491 10.31 0.37 18.59
C ASP A 491 8.80 0.20 18.84
N VAL A 492 8.13 -0.58 17.99
CA VAL A 492 6.73 -0.97 18.20
C VAL A 492 6.69 -2.24 19.06
N ALA A 493 6.01 -2.17 20.20
CA ALA A 493 5.72 -3.35 21.02
C ALA A 493 4.62 -4.18 20.36
N VAL A 494 5.00 -5.27 19.68
CA VAL A 494 4.08 -6.19 19.02
C VAL A 494 3.86 -7.44 19.88
N ARG A 495 2.60 -7.76 20.18
CA ARG A 495 2.21 -8.98 20.90
C ARG A 495 1.32 -9.83 20.01
N ILE A 496 1.75 -11.04 19.71
CA ILE A 496 0.96 -12.01 18.95
C ILE A 496 0.24 -12.92 19.92
N SER A 497 -1.08 -13.04 19.76
CA SER A 497 -1.91 -13.90 20.59
C SER A 497 -2.63 -14.95 19.74
N VAL A 498 -2.55 -16.20 20.18
CA VAL A 498 -3.30 -17.34 19.61
C VAL A 498 -4.62 -17.61 20.34
N ALA A 499 -5.02 -16.70 21.22
CA ALA A 499 -6.24 -16.81 22.01
C ALA A 499 -7.50 -16.76 21.13
N ASP A 500 -8.44 -17.67 21.40
CA ASP A 500 -9.76 -17.65 20.76
C ASP A 500 -10.70 -16.69 21.52
N ALA A 501 -10.86 -15.49 20.97
CA ALA A 501 -11.71 -14.45 21.53
C ALA A 501 -13.22 -14.77 21.49
N SER A 502 -13.63 -15.88 20.86
CA SER A 502 -15.05 -16.31 20.91
C SER A 502 -15.45 -16.89 22.28
N ASN A 503 -14.49 -17.22 23.14
CA ASN A 503 -14.74 -17.59 24.53
C ASN A 503 -14.63 -16.34 25.44
N VAL A 504 -15.68 -16.04 26.20
CA VAL A 504 -15.77 -14.86 27.08
C VAL A 504 -14.59 -14.78 28.06
N LYS A 505 -14.23 -15.88 28.73
CA LYS A 505 -13.13 -15.89 29.73
C LYS A 505 -11.77 -15.65 29.07
N VAL A 506 -11.58 -16.18 27.87
CA VAL A 506 -10.36 -15.99 27.09
C VAL A 506 -10.27 -14.55 26.57
N CYS A 507 -11.40 -13.98 26.15
CA CYS A 507 -11.51 -12.58 25.75
C CYS A 507 -11.20 -11.63 26.91
N ASP A 508 -11.79 -11.84 28.10
CA ASP A 508 -11.48 -11.08 29.32
C ASP A 508 -9.97 -11.11 29.63
N ARG A 509 -9.36 -12.30 29.64
CA ARG A 509 -7.92 -12.45 29.88
C ARG A 509 -7.09 -11.69 28.84
N LEU A 510 -7.43 -11.81 27.56
CA LEU A 510 -6.73 -11.15 26.46
C LEU A 510 -6.77 -9.62 26.59
N LEU A 511 -7.92 -9.05 26.96
CA LEU A 511 -8.07 -7.61 27.15
C LEU A 511 -7.34 -7.14 28.40
N ARG A 512 -7.31 -7.91 29.49
CA ARG A 512 -6.49 -7.61 30.68
C ARG A 512 -5.00 -7.61 30.35
N GLU A 513 -4.53 -8.61 29.61
CA GLU A 513 -3.12 -8.69 29.15
C GLU A 513 -2.77 -7.50 28.25
N SER A 514 -3.67 -7.11 27.35
CA SER A 514 -3.50 -5.94 26.49
C SER A 514 -3.47 -4.65 27.31
N LYS A 515 -4.32 -4.54 28.34
CA LYS A 515 -4.35 -3.39 29.26
C LYS A 515 -3.06 -3.23 30.06
N ASN A 516 -2.35 -4.32 30.35
CA ASN A 516 -1.03 -4.26 31.00
C ASN A 516 0.04 -3.60 30.10
N MET A 517 -0.13 -3.62 28.77
CA MET A 517 0.75 -2.90 27.85
C MET A 517 0.42 -1.40 27.78
N GLY A 518 -0.83 -1.01 28.03
CA GLY A 518 -1.31 0.38 27.99
C GLY A 518 -2.83 0.46 27.85
N LEU A 519 -3.38 1.68 27.84
CA LEU A 519 -4.83 1.89 27.64
C LEU A 519 -5.25 1.40 26.25
N ILE A 520 -6.35 0.67 26.13
CA ILE A 520 -6.84 0.17 24.85
C ILE A 520 -7.49 1.32 24.08
N GLY A 521 -6.85 1.74 22.99
CA GLY A 521 -7.31 2.86 22.16
C GLY A 521 -8.14 2.42 20.96
N GLY A 522 -7.96 1.20 20.47
CA GLY A 522 -8.73 0.73 19.32
C GLY A 522 -8.79 -0.79 19.16
N ILE A 523 -9.90 -1.27 18.62
CA ILE A 523 -10.15 -2.67 18.30
C ILE A 523 -10.66 -2.77 16.88
N PHE A 524 -10.03 -3.62 16.07
CA PHE A 524 -10.39 -3.89 14.69
C PHE A 524 -10.63 -5.39 14.51
N ASN A 525 -11.83 -5.79 14.12
CA ASN A 525 -12.14 -7.19 13.82
C ASN A 525 -12.16 -7.44 12.32
N LEU A 526 -11.13 -8.15 11.84
CA LEU A 526 -10.95 -8.54 10.44
C LEU A 526 -11.07 -10.07 10.28
N ALA A 527 -11.50 -10.79 11.32
CA ALA A 527 -11.56 -12.23 11.28
C ALA A 527 -12.55 -12.71 10.21
N LEU A 528 -12.07 -13.61 9.37
CA LEU A 528 -12.81 -14.15 8.23
C LEU A 528 -12.68 -15.67 8.19
N VAL A 529 -13.83 -16.33 8.17
CA VAL A 529 -13.97 -17.74 7.83
C VAL A 529 -15.10 -17.79 6.82
N LEU A 530 -14.83 -18.38 5.65
CA LEU A 530 -15.80 -18.56 4.58
C LEU A 530 -16.24 -20.03 4.52
N LYS A 531 -17.53 -20.23 4.28
CA LYS A 531 -18.19 -21.50 4.05
C LYS A 531 -19.25 -21.26 3.00
N ASP A 532 -18.79 -21.09 1.77
CA ASP A 532 -19.65 -20.68 0.67
C ASP A 532 -20.40 -21.90 0.12
N GLY A 533 -21.65 -21.69 -0.24
CA GLY A 533 -22.55 -22.73 -0.72
C GLY A 533 -23.97 -22.19 -0.79
N PHE A 534 -24.76 -22.68 -1.76
CA PHE A 534 -26.18 -22.38 -1.79
C PHE A 534 -26.87 -22.87 -0.52
N LEU A 535 -28.00 -22.27 -0.17
CA LEU A 535 -28.72 -22.63 1.06
C LEU A 535 -28.98 -24.14 1.14
N GLU A 536 -29.27 -24.81 0.02
CA GLU A 536 -29.46 -26.26 -0.07
C GLU A 536 -28.29 -27.06 0.54
N SER A 537 -27.04 -26.66 0.27
CA SER A 537 -25.84 -27.38 0.72
C SER A 537 -25.34 -26.96 2.12
N LEU A 538 -25.69 -25.76 2.59
CA LEU A 538 -25.18 -25.23 3.87
C LEU A 538 -25.79 -25.90 5.10
N THR A 539 -24.99 -26.33 6.06
CA THR A 539 -25.49 -26.90 7.32
C THR A 539 -25.61 -25.85 8.43
N PRO A 540 -26.41 -26.09 9.48
CA PRO A 540 -26.40 -25.25 10.69
C PRO A 540 -24.99 -25.09 11.29
N GLU A 541 -24.14 -26.12 11.17
CA GLU A 541 -22.74 -26.11 11.62
C GLU A 541 -21.88 -25.13 10.81
N ASP A 542 -22.13 -25.00 9.50
CA ASP A 542 -21.45 -24.01 8.65
C ASP A 542 -21.82 -22.58 9.07
N PHE A 543 -23.09 -22.34 9.42
CA PHE A 543 -23.52 -21.04 9.97
C PHE A 543 -22.83 -20.73 11.29
N LYS A 544 -22.75 -21.70 12.22
CA LYS A 544 -22.00 -21.53 13.49
C LYS A 544 -20.53 -21.22 13.24
N ALA A 545 -19.89 -21.93 12.31
CA ALA A 545 -18.47 -21.75 11.99
C ALA A 545 -18.16 -20.33 11.46
N VAL A 546 -19.04 -19.77 10.62
CA VAL A 546 -18.90 -18.42 10.05
C VAL A 546 -19.28 -17.33 11.06
N CYS A 547 -20.31 -17.57 11.89
CA CYS A 547 -20.76 -16.61 12.90
C CYS A 547 -19.77 -16.46 14.07
N ARG A 548 -19.10 -17.52 14.50
CA ARG A 548 -18.19 -17.51 15.66
C ARG A 548 -17.10 -16.41 15.61
N PRO A 549 -16.30 -16.26 14.53
CA PRO A 549 -15.26 -15.22 14.47
C PRO A 549 -15.79 -13.78 14.31
N LYS A 550 -17.04 -13.61 13.89
CA LYS A 550 -17.66 -12.31 13.61
C LYS A 550 -18.59 -11.87 14.73
N ILE A 551 -19.67 -12.63 14.95
CA ILE A 551 -20.69 -12.33 15.95
C ILE A 551 -20.17 -12.56 17.36
N ASP A 552 -19.70 -13.76 17.69
CA ASP A 552 -19.39 -14.10 19.08
C ASP A 552 -18.17 -13.33 19.59
N VAL A 553 -17.14 -13.20 18.75
CA VAL A 553 -15.98 -12.35 19.04
C VAL A 553 -16.41 -10.89 19.22
N ALA A 554 -17.20 -10.30 18.31
CA ALA A 554 -17.64 -8.92 18.44
C ALA A 554 -18.47 -8.68 19.71
N ARG A 555 -19.37 -9.61 20.04
CA ARG A 555 -20.20 -9.54 21.25
C ARG A 555 -19.36 -9.62 22.53
N ASN A 556 -18.40 -10.53 22.58
CA ASN A 556 -17.51 -10.63 23.74
C ASN A 556 -16.63 -9.38 23.89
N LEU A 557 -16.06 -8.88 22.79
CA LEU A 557 -15.28 -7.65 22.80
C LEU A 557 -16.14 -6.45 23.23
N ASP A 558 -17.38 -6.33 22.75
CA ASP A 558 -18.31 -5.29 23.17
C ASP A 558 -18.57 -5.33 24.68
N GLN A 559 -18.97 -6.49 25.21
CA GLN A 559 -19.27 -6.67 26.63
C GLN A 559 -18.06 -6.34 27.52
N GLU A 560 -16.88 -6.84 27.17
CA GLU A 560 -15.68 -6.63 27.98
C GLU A 560 -15.11 -5.21 27.84
N THR A 561 -15.21 -4.59 26.66
CA THR A 561 -14.78 -3.19 26.48
C THR A 561 -15.67 -2.21 27.25
N ARG A 562 -16.99 -2.45 27.29
CA ARG A 562 -17.92 -1.66 28.11
C ARG A 562 -17.57 -1.72 29.60
N LYS A 563 -17.08 -2.86 30.08
CA LYS A 563 -16.65 -3.04 31.49
C LYS A 563 -15.30 -2.42 31.78
N MET A 564 -14.31 -2.55 30.89
CA MET A 564 -12.90 -2.30 31.21
C MET A 564 -12.28 -1.03 30.61
N CYS A 565 -12.80 -0.56 29.48
CA CYS A 565 -12.12 0.45 28.66
C CYS A 565 -12.69 1.87 28.85
N GLY A 566 -13.90 2.04 29.40
CA GLY A 566 -14.48 3.36 29.67
C GLY A 566 -14.43 4.31 28.47
N PRO A 567 -14.21 5.63 28.66
CA PRO A 567 -14.10 6.61 27.57
C PRO A 567 -12.75 6.59 26.82
N GLU A 568 -11.82 5.68 27.17
CA GLU A 568 -10.47 5.65 26.58
C GLU A 568 -10.42 4.97 25.20
N LEU A 569 -11.41 4.12 24.91
CA LEU A 569 -11.55 3.46 23.62
C LEU A 569 -12.05 4.47 22.59
N GLU A 570 -11.26 4.70 21.55
CA GLU A 570 -11.58 5.63 20.47
C GLU A 570 -12.16 4.90 19.26
N TRP A 571 -11.68 3.67 19.00
CA TRP A 571 -12.00 2.95 17.77
C TRP A 571 -12.54 1.56 18.06
N PHE A 572 -13.69 1.23 17.49
CA PHE A 572 -14.26 -0.11 17.52
C PHE A 572 -14.81 -0.41 16.12
N VAL A 573 -14.01 -1.12 15.32
CA VAL A 573 -14.23 -1.26 13.88
C VAL A 573 -14.45 -2.73 13.52
N MET A 574 -15.54 -3.00 12.81
CA MET A 574 -15.96 -4.33 12.37
C MET A 574 -15.94 -4.40 10.84
N PHE A 575 -15.19 -5.35 10.28
CA PHE A 575 -15.15 -5.55 8.84
C PHE A 575 -16.35 -6.39 8.40
N SER A 576 -17.31 -5.73 7.76
CA SER A 576 -18.45 -6.31 7.07
C SER A 576 -18.14 -6.44 5.56
N SER A 577 -19.14 -6.80 4.76
CA SER A 577 -19.02 -6.94 3.31
C SER A 577 -20.26 -6.45 2.59
N VAL A 578 -20.11 -5.97 1.36
CA VAL A 578 -21.22 -5.66 0.44
C VAL A 578 -22.13 -6.86 0.18
N ALA A 579 -21.68 -8.10 0.44
CA ALA A 579 -22.53 -9.28 0.42
C ALA A 579 -23.73 -9.14 1.39
N CYS A 580 -23.56 -8.46 2.53
CA CYS A 580 -24.67 -8.11 3.43
C CYS A 580 -25.62 -7.08 2.81
N GLY A 581 -25.06 -6.03 2.17
CA GLY A 581 -25.83 -4.91 1.64
C GLY A 581 -26.63 -5.24 0.38
N ARG A 582 -25.96 -5.80 -0.64
CA ARG A 582 -26.56 -6.12 -1.94
C ARG A 582 -26.99 -7.58 -2.08
N GLY A 583 -26.42 -8.47 -1.27
CA GLY A 583 -26.54 -9.91 -1.44
C GLY A 583 -25.45 -10.46 -2.35
N ASN A 584 -25.03 -11.70 -2.09
CA ASN A 584 -24.26 -12.52 -3.00
C ASN A 584 -24.78 -13.96 -2.88
N ALA A 585 -25.19 -14.57 -4.00
CA ALA A 585 -25.72 -15.93 -4.00
C ALA A 585 -24.67 -16.91 -3.46
N GLY A 586 -25.08 -17.83 -2.58
CA GLY A 586 -24.18 -18.80 -1.95
C GLY A 586 -23.41 -18.27 -0.72
N GLN A 587 -23.70 -17.06 -0.25
CA GLN A 587 -23.06 -16.44 0.93
C GLN A 587 -24.08 -15.98 1.98
N SER A 588 -25.20 -16.70 2.12
CA SER A 588 -26.28 -16.35 3.06
C SER A 588 -25.82 -16.40 4.53
N ASN A 589 -25.01 -17.38 4.92
CA ASN A 589 -24.36 -17.47 6.24
C ASN A 589 -23.36 -16.34 6.51
N TYR A 590 -22.55 -15.98 5.51
CA TYR A 590 -21.58 -14.90 5.59
C TYR A 590 -22.26 -13.54 5.75
N ALA A 591 -23.30 -13.28 4.96
CA ALA A 591 -24.09 -12.07 5.07
C ALA A 591 -24.86 -11.98 6.39
N PHE A 592 -25.37 -13.09 6.91
CA PHE A 592 -25.95 -13.15 8.26
C PHE A 592 -24.94 -12.70 9.32
N ALA A 593 -23.74 -13.30 9.34
CA ALA A 593 -22.70 -12.98 10.30
C ALA A 593 -22.26 -11.50 10.26
N ASN A 594 -22.16 -10.94 9.06
CA ASN A 594 -21.80 -9.54 8.84
C ASN A 594 -22.90 -8.57 9.28
N SER A 595 -24.17 -8.85 8.92
CA SER A 595 -25.31 -7.99 9.29
C SER A 595 -25.51 -7.91 10.81
N ALA A 596 -25.26 -9.01 11.53
CA ALA A 596 -25.30 -9.01 12.99
C ALA A 596 -24.26 -8.07 13.63
N MET A 597 -23.03 -7.99 13.07
CA MET A 597 -22.03 -7.03 13.55
C MET A 597 -22.43 -5.57 13.27
N GLU A 598 -23.13 -5.31 12.17
CA GLU A 598 -23.65 -3.97 11.86
C GLU A 598 -24.64 -3.50 12.91
N ARG A 599 -25.52 -4.39 13.40
CA ARG A 599 -26.45 -4.09 14.50
C ARG A 599 -25.72 -3.77 15.81
N LEU A 600 -24.70 -4.55 16.14
CA LEU A 600 -23.86 -4.28 17.32
C LEU A 600 -23.17 -2.91 17.24
N CYS A 601 -22.67 -2.49 16.07
CA CYS A 601 -22.10 -1.15 15.89
C CYS A 601 -23.14 -0.02 16.01
N GLU A 602 -24.36 -0.24 15.51
CA GLU A 602 -25.48 0.70 15.69
C GLU A 602 -25.85 0.89 17.17
N GLU A 603 -25.90 -0.19 17.94
CA GLU A 603 -26.17 -0.16 19.38
C GLU A 603 -25.10 0.61 20.14
N ARG A 604 -23.83 0.31 19.88
CA ARG A 604 -22.71 1.04 20.50
C ARG A 604 -22.82 2.53 20.22
N THR A 605 -23.13 2.90 18.99
CA THR A 605 -23.30 4.31 18.60
C THR A 605 -24.51 4.95 19.29
N LYS A 606 -25.63 4.23 19.44
CA LYS A 606 -26.80 4.68 20.23
C LYS A 606 -26.46 4.93 21.70
N ASP A 607 -25.54 4.14 22.25
CA ASP A 607 -25.01 4.30 23.61
C ASP A 607 -23.87 5.35 23.73
N ASN A 608 -23.61 6.12 22.67
CA ASN A 608 -22.50 7.08 22.56
C ASN A 608 -21.09 6.45 22.76
N LEU A 609 -20.95 5.18 22.39
CA LEU A 609 -19.67 4.46 22.33
C LEU A 609 -19.21 4.37 20.87
N PRO A 610 -17.88 4.30 20.61
CA PRO A 610 -17.40 4.10 19.25
C PRO A 610 -17.89 2.76 18.70
N GLY A 611 -18.40 2.76 17.47
CA GLY A 611 -18.87 1.57 16.77
C GLY A 611 -19.00 1.86 15.27
N LEU A 612 -18.17 1.20 14.45
CA LEU A 612 -18.17 1.36 13.00
C LEU A 612 -18.11 0.00 12.32
N ALA A 613 -19.11 -0.33 11.50
CA ALA A 613 -19.09 -1.47 10.61
C ALA A 613 -18.86 -1.00 9.16
N ILE A 614 -17.89 -1.60 8.47
CA ILE A 614 -17.53 -1.22 7.11
C ILE A 614 -17.90 -2.35 6.14
N GLN A 615 -18.86 -2.11 5.26
CA GLN A 615 -19.23 -3.01 4.18
C GLN A 615 -18.24 -2.87 3.02
N TRP A 616 -17.16 -3.64 3.09
CA TRP A 616 -16.16 -3.68 2.03
C TRP A 616 -16.65 -4.44 0.80
N GLY A 617 -16.31 -3.90 -0.37
CA GLY A 617 -16.35 -4.62 -1.65
C GLY A 617 -15.27 -5.70 -1.72
N VAL A 618 -14.92 -6.06 -2.94
CA VAL A 618 -13.77 -6.92 -3.22
C VAL A 618 -12.51 -6.15 -2.81
N ILE A 619 -11.64 -6.76 -2.02
CA ILE A 619 -10.36 -6.16 -1.63
C ILE A 619 -9.23 -6.78 -2.44
N GLY A 620 -8.42 -5.94 -3.06
CA GLY A 620 -7.27 -6.33 -3.89
C GLY A 620 -5.94 -6.29 -3.14
N ASP A 621 -4.86 -6.53 -3.89
CA ASP A 621 -3.44 -6.59 -3.51
C ASP A 621 -3.06 -7.70 -2.50
N VAL A 622 -3.92 -7.96 -1.52
CA VAL A 622 -3.74 -8.95 -0.46
C VAL A 622 -5.07 -9.60 -0.10
N GLY A 623 -5.00 -10.77 0.54
CA GLY A 623 -6.17 -11.47 1.06
C GLY A 623 -6.75 -12.50 0.09
N ILE A 624 -7.95 -12.98 0.42
CA ILE A 624 -8.48 -14.23 -0.13
C ILE A 624 -8.67 -14.16 -1.65
N VAL A 625 -9.11 -13.02 -2.20
CA VAL A 625 -9.41 -12.90 -3.64
C VAL A 625 -8.15 -13.11 -4.48
N VAL A 626 -7.04 -12.47 -4.07
CA VAL A 626 -5.73 -12.65 -4.72
C VAL A 626 -5.19 -14.08 -4.52
N GLU A 627 -5.47 -14.68 -3.35
CA GLU A 627 -5.00 -16.02 -3.02
C GLU A 627 -5.81 -17.16 -3.67
N SER A 628 -7.08 -16.93 -4.04
CA SER A 628 -8.01 -18.00 -4.44
C SER A 628 -8.74 -17.80 -5.77
N ILE A 629 -8.96 -16.56 -6.22
CA ILE A 629 -9.88 -16.26 -7.34
C ILE A 629 -9.16 -15.58 -8.52
N GLY A 630 -8.09 -14.81 -8.31
CA GLY A 630 -7.28 -14.23 -9.39
C GLY A 630 -6.65 -12.88 -9.06
N GLY A 631 -6.15 -12.16 -10.06
CA GLY A 631 -5.51 -10.85 -9.87
C GLY A 631 -6.48 -9.71 -9.54
N ASN A 632 -5.96 -8.48 -9.44
CA ASN A 632 -6.74 -7.29 -9.09
C ASN A 632 -7.79 -6.86 -10.14
N GLU A 633 -7.83 -7.52 -11.29
CA GLU A 633 -8.81 -7.27 -12.35
C GLU A 633 -10.04 -8.18 -12.23
N THR A 634 -10.03 -9.13 -11.29
CA THR A 634 -11.17 -10.03 -11.12
C THR A 634 -12.39 -9.28 -10.61
N GLU A 635 -13.49 -9.41 -11.36
CA GLU A 635 -14.80 -8.91 -10.99
C GLU A 635 -15.54 -9.96 -10.16
N VAL A 636 -16.02 -9.57 -8.98
CA VAL A 636 -16.84 -10.45 -8.13
C VAL A 636 -18.08 -9.68 -7.71
N ALA A 637 -19.26 -10.25 -7.97
CA ALA A 637 -20.56 -9.67 -7.62
C ALA A 637 -20.75 -8.22 -8.14
N GLY A 638 -20.29 -7.95 -9.36
CA GLY A 638 -20.38 -6.63 -10.00
C GLY A 638 -19.49 -5.56 -9.38
N CYS A 639 -18.48 -5.96 -8.60
CA CYS A 639 -17.46 -5.09 -8.02
C CYS A 639 -16.08 -5.51 -8.51
N VAL A 640 -15.16 -4.54 -8.62
CA VAL A 640 -13.73 -4.79 -8.90
C VAL A 640 -12.95 -4.70 -7.60
N ALA A 641 -11.81 -5.38 -7.53
CA ALA A 641 -10.91 -5.33 -6.39
C ALA A 641 -10.45 -3.90 -6.08
N GLN A 642 -10.84 -3.38 -4.92
CA GLN A 642 -10.36 -2.11 -4.38
C GLN A 642 -8.94 -2.30 -3.87
N ARG A 643 -7.99 -1.55 -4.42
CA ARG A 643 -6.58 -1.57 -4.01
C ARG A 643 -6.44 -1.19 -2.54
N ILE A 644 -5.49 -1.79 -1.82
CA ILE A 644 -5.31 -1.59 -0.36
C ILE A 644 -5.08 -0.13 0.00
N HIS A 645 -4.28 0.58 -0.79
CA HIS A 645 -4.04 2.01 -0.56
C HIS A 645 -5.35 2.82 -0.59
N SER A 646 -6.27 2.49 -1.50
CA SER A 646 -7.61 3.09 -1.55
C SER A 646 -8.47 2.68 -0.35
N CYS A 647 -8.40 1.41 0.08
CA CYS A 647 -9.10 0.95 1.28
C CYS A 647 -8.63 1.70 2.54
N LEU A 648 -7.32 1.80 2.78
CA LEU A 648 -6.78 2.49 3.96
C LEU A 648 -7.10 4.00 3.95
N SER A 649 -7.09 4.63 2.78
CA SER A 649 -7.50 6.04 2.63
C SER A 649 -8.99 6.23 2.91
N THR A 650 -9.83 5.27 2.49
CA THR A 650 -11.27 5.29 2.77
C THR A 650 -11.55 4.99 4.26
N LEU A 651 -10.77 4.11 4.88
CA LEU A 651 -10.84 3.85 6.31
C LEU A 651 -10.58 5.12 7.11
N ASP A 652 -9.56 5.91 6.74
CA ASP A 652 -9.26 7.20 7.38
C ASP A 652 -10.45 8.18 7.31
N LEU A 653 -11.14 8.24 6.17
CA LEU A 653 -12.38 9.02 6.05
C LEU A 653 -13.47 8.48 6.99
N PHE A 654 -13.68 7.16 6.99
CA PHE A 654 -14.77 6.50 7.71
C PHE A 654 -14.64 6.56 9.22
N LEU A 655 -13.43 6.45 9.75
CA LEU A 655 -13.16 6.61 11.19
C LEU A 655 -13.68 7.97 11.69
N SER A 656 -13.64 9.00 10.86
CA SER A 656 -14.03 10.34 11.27
C SER A 656 -15.53 10.65 11.07
N GLN A 657 -16.33 9.66 10.65
CA GLN A 657 -17.77 9.83 10.39
C GLN A 657 -18.62 9.44 11.61
N PRO A 658 -19.77 10.08 11.81
CA PRO A 658 -20.70 9.74 12.89
C PRO A 658 -21.55 8.48 12.61
N TYR A 659 -21.48 7.94 11.38
CA TYR A 659 -22.38 6.88 10.94
C TYR A 659 -21.86 5.50 11.36
N PRO A 660 -22.72 4.63 11.93
CA PRO A 660 -22.32 3.32 12.43
C PRO A 660 -22.03 2.30 11.33
N VAL A 661 -22.60 2.47 10.13
CA VAL A 661 -22.45 1.55 9.01
C VAL A 661 -22.16 2.32 7.74
N LEU A 662 -21.03 2.02 7.10
CA LEU A 662 -20.57 2.66 5.86
C LEU A 662 -20.16 1.60 4.83
N SER A 663 -20.31 1.90 3.54
CA SER A 663 -19.96 0.97 2.46
C SER A 663 -18.89 1.56 1.55
N SER A 664 -17.91 0.74 1.16
CA SER A 664 -16.88 1.11 0.19
C SER A 664 -16.66 -0.03 -0.79
N PHE A 665 -16.84 0.25 -2.08
CA PHE A 665 -16.59 -0.72 -3.15
C PHE A 665 -16.35 0.01 -4.48
N VAL A 666 -15.60 -0.65 -5.38
CA VAL A 666 -15.38 -0.17 -6.74
C VAL A 666 -16.39 -0.85 -7.66
N VAL A 667 -17.12 -0.06 -8.44
CA VAL A 667 -18.14 -0.57 -9.38
C VAL A 667 -17.46 -1.17 -10.61
N ALA A 668 -17.89 -2.37 -11.02
CA ALA A 668 -17.48 -2.95 -12.30
C ALA A 668 -18.17 -2.22 -13.47
N ASP A 669 -17.39 -1.87 -14.48
CA ASP A 669 -17.81 -1.00 -15.58
C ASP A 669 -18.66 -1.79 -16.60
N ARG A 670 -20.00 -1.78 -16.44
CA ARG A 670 -20.92 -2.53 -17.31
C ARG A 670 -20.89 -2.09 -18.79
N ASN A 671 -20.41 -0.88 -19.08
CA ASN A 671 -20.45 -0.25 -20.41
C ASN A 671 -19.12 -0.27 -21.18
N ARG A 672 -18.02 -0.82 -20.64
CA ARG A 672 -16.72 -0.81 -21.35
C ARG A 672 -16.73 -1.57 -22.70
N ASN A 673 -17.75 -2.37 -22.98
CA ASN A 673 -17.87 -3.19 -24.18
C ASN A 673 -18.93 -2.74 -25.21
N THR A 674 -19.63 -1.61 -25.01
CA THR A 674 -20.62 -1.13 -26.00
C THR A 674 -20.04 -0.22 -27.09
N SER A 675 -18.76 0.19 -27.00
CA SER A 675 -18.15 1.11 -27.98
C SER A 675 -16.78 0.69 -28.53
N LYS A 676 -16.34 -0.54 -28.26
CA LYS A 676 -15.30 -1.26 -29.01
C LYS A 676 -15.73 -2.71 -29.06
N GLU A 677 -15.65 -3.35 -30.23
CA GLU A 677 -15.99 -4.77 -30.41
C GLU A 677 -15.45 -5.58 -29.23
N ALA A 678 -16.35 -6.14 -28.42
CA ALA A 678 -15.97 -7.01 -27.32
C ALA A 678 -15.13 -8.16 -27.90
N PRO A 679 -14.00 -8.56 -27.27
CA PRO A 679 -13.28 -9.73 -27.72
C PRO A 679 -14.24 -10.92 -27.67
N LYS A 680 -14.52 -11.53 -28.82
CA LYS A 680 -15.34 -12.75 -28.92
C LYS A 680 -14.70 -13.78 -27.99
N ILE A 681 -15.37 -14.10 -26.88
CA ILE A 681 -14.96 -15.21 -26.03
C ILE A 681 -15.15 -16.48 -26.86
N ASN A 682 -14.07 -17.23 -27.07
CA ASN A 682 -14.21 -18.59 -27.57
C ASN A 682 -14.83 -19.44 -26.45
N MET A 683 -16.08 -19.86 -26.65
CA MET A 683 -16.86 -20.63 -25.68
C MET A 683 -16.19 -21.95 -25.30
N GLU A 684 -15.38 -22.53 -26.19
CA GLU A 684 -14.59 -23.73 -25.92
C GLU A 684 -13.49 -23.44 -24.88
N LYS A 685 -12.78 -22.31 -25.01
CA LYS A 685 -11.79 -21.87 -24.00
C LYS A 685 -12.42 -21.47 -22.68
N PHE A 686 -13.63 -20.92 -22.71
CA PHE A 686 -14.38 -20.60 -21.50
C PHE A 686 -14.71 -21.87 -20.70
N VAL A 687 -15.30 -22.87 -21.36
CA VAL A 687 -15.58 -24.17 -20.74
C VAL A 687 -14.30 -24.86 -20.25
N ALA A 688 -13.26 -24.92 -21.10
CA ALA A 688 -11.97 -25.52 -20.77
C ALA A 688 -11.32 -24.91 -19.52
N LYS A 689 -11.34 -23.57 -19.41
CA LYS A 689 -10.76 -22.83 -18.29
C LYS A 689 -11.51 -23.08 -16.97
N PHE A 690 -12.84 -23.13 -17.01
CA PHE A 690 -13.67 -23.25 -15.81
C PHE A 690 -13.66 -24.66 -15.23
N PHE A 691 -13.68 -25.68 -16.08
CA PHE A 691 -13.75 -27.07 -15.66
C PHE A 691 -12.39 -27.80 -15.68
N GLY A 692 -11.30 -27.10 -16.07
CA GLY A 692 -9.97 -27.69 -16.16
C GLY A 692 -9.86 -28.79 -17.23
N ILE A 693 -10.64 -28.67 -18.31
CA ILE A 693 -10.73 -29.65 -19.40
C ILE A 693 -9.76 -29.22 -20.51
N GLU A 694 -8.84 -30.09 -20.91
CA GLU A 694 -7.84 -29.79 -21.95
C GLU A 694 -8.45 -29.75 -23.37
N ASP A 695 -9.42 -30.63 -23.66
CA ASP A 695 -10.17 -30.66 -24.92
C ASP A 695 -11.68 -30.89 -24.68
N VAL A 696 -12.50 -29.89 -25.02
CA VAL A 696 -13.96 -29.91 -24.86
C VAL A 696 -14.63 -30.95 -25.78
N HIS A 697 -13.96 -31.37 -26.86
CA HIS A 697 -14.45 -32.40 -27.78
C HIS A 697 -14.24 -33.84 -27.27
N SER A 698 -13.40 -34.02 -26.24
CA SER A 698 -13.15 -35.33 -25.61
C SER A 698 -14.27 -35.79 -24.67
N ILE A 699 -15.24 -34.91 -24.38
CA ILE A 699 -16.34 -35.16 -23.44
C ILE A 699 -17.68 -35.14 -24.19
N SER A 700 -18.61 -36.01 -23.78
CA SER A 700 -19.96 -36.04 -24.33
C SER A 700 -20.66 -34.69 -24.16
N GLN A 701 -21.05 -34.08 -25.28
CA GLN A 701 -21.62 -32.73 -25.32
C GLN A 701 -23.04 -32.65 -24.75
N ASP A 702 -23.68 -33.80 -24.49
CA ASP A 702 -25.02 -33.89 -23.91
C ASP A 702 -25.00 -33.94 -22.36
N ILE A 703 -23.82 -33.97 -21.73
CA ILE A 703 -23.66 -33.91 -20.28
C ILE A 703 -24.02 -32.50 -19.78
N THR A 704 -24.77 -32.43 -18.68
CA THR A 704 -25.14 -31.16 -18.05
C THR A 704 -23.95 -30.54 -17.30
N LEU A 705 -23.90 -29.21 -17.20
CA LEU A 705 -22.85 -28.54 -16.43
C LEU A 705 -22.81 -29.03 -14.97
N ALA A 706 -23.95 -29.38 -14.37
CA ALA A 706 -24.02 -29.96 -13.04
C ALA A 706 -23.30 -31.32 -12.91
N GLU A 707 -23.39 -32.18 -13.94
CA GLU A 707 -22.71 -33.48 -14.00
C GLU A 707 -21.21 -33.35 -14.30
N LEU A 708 -20.80 -32.24 -14.94
CA LEU A 708 -19.40 -31.84 -15.16
C LEU A 708 -18.72 -31.27 -13.91
N GLY A 709 -19.38 -31.28 -12.75
CA GLY A 709 -18.81 -30.83 -11.48
C GLY A 709 -18.98 -29.34 -11.21
N LEU A 710 -19.96 -28.68 -11.84
CA LEU A 710 -20.29 -27.28 -11.56
C LEU A 710 -20.76 -27.13 -10.11
N ASP A 711 -19.90 -26.57 -9.27
CA ASP A 711 -20.21 -26.25 -7.88
C ASP A 711 -20.96 -24.91 -7.76
N SER A 712 -21.26 -24.53 -6.51
CA SER A 712 -22.05 -23.33 -6.25
C SER A 712 -21.36 -22.02 -6.64
N LEU A 713 -20.02 -21.99 -6.67
CA LEU A 713 -19.22 -20.79 -6.93
C LEU A 713 -18.97 -20.64 -8.43
N MET A 714 -18.60 -21.74 -9.10
CA MET A 714 -18.49 -21.83 -10.55
C MET A 714 -19.82 -21.51 -11.23
N GLY A 715 -20.94 -21.97 -10.67
CA GLY A 715 -22.28 -21.69 -11.21
C GLY A 715 -22.63 -20.20 -11.26
N VAL A 716 -22.24 -19.44 -10.25
CA VAL A 716 -22.47 -17.99 -10.20
C VAL A 716 -21.56 -17.26 -11.18
N GLU A 717 -20.29 -17.69 -11.30
CA GLU A 717 -19.33 -17.08 -12.22
C GLU A 717 -19.69 -17.37 -13.70
N VAL A 718 -20.11 -18.60 -13.99
CA VAL A 718 -20.63 -19.01 -15.30
C VAL A 718 -21.88 -18.20 -15.64
N LYS A 719 -22.82 -18.08 -14.70
CA LYS A 719 -24.02 -17.24 -14.86
C LYS A 719 -23.64 -15.79 -15.18
N GLN A 720 -22.83 -15.14 -14.33
CA GLN A 720 -22.46 -13.73 -14.51
C GLN A 720 -21.72 -13.50 -15.83
N THR A 721 -20.87 -14.44 -16.24
CA THR A 721 -20.14 -14.33 -17.51
C THR A 721 -21.07 -14.48 -18.72
N LEU A 722 -22.04 -15.40 -18.67
CA LEU A 722 -23.04 -15.57 -19.74
C LEU A 722 -23.98 -14.36 -19.85
N GLU A 723 -24.50 -13.85 -18.72
CA GLU A 723 -25.38 -12.68 -18.69
C GLU A 723 -24.67 -11.42 -19.21
N ARG A 724 -23.36 -11.29 -18.94
CA ARG A 724 -22.51 -10.17 -19.40
C ARG A 724 -22.30 -10.15 -20.92
N HIS A 725 -22.06 -11.31 -21.54
CA HIS A 725 -21.66 -11.35 -22.95
C HIS A 725 -22.84 -11.49 -23.91
N PHE A 726 -23.97 -12.04 -23.44
CA PHE A 726 -25.09 -12.40 -24.32
C PHE A 726 -26.41 -11.67 -24.00
N SER A 727 -26.41 -10.72 -23.06
CA SER A 727 -27.61 -9.97 -22.64
C SER A 727 -28.81 -10.86 -22.28
N THR A 728 -28.54 -12.09 -21.83
CA THR A 728 -29.56 -13.03 -21.35
C THR A 728 -29.63 -12.93 -19.82
N VAL A 729 -30.79 -13.26 -19.24
CA VAL A 729 -30.95 -13.37 -17.78
C VAL A 729 -31.25 -14.83 -17.48
N LEU A 730 -30.39 -15.50 -16.71
CA LEU A 730 -30.46 -16.94 -16.46
C LEU A 730 -30.67 -17.22 -14.96
N SER A 731 -31.59 -18.12 -14.64
CA SER A 731 -31.71 -18.69 -13.28
C SER A 731 -30.59 -19.70 -13.00
N ILE A 732 -30.28 -19.97 -11.73
CA ILE A 732 -29.21 -20.93 -11.38
C ILE A 732 -29.60 -22.33 -11.86
N LYS A 733 -30.88 -22.71 -11.72
CA LYS A 733 -31.43 -23.95 -12.27
C LYS A 733 -31.22 -24.08 -13.78
N GLN A 734 -31.43 -23.00 -14.54
CA GLN A 734 -31.16 -22.99 -15.97
C GLN A 734 -29.67 -23.25 -16.24
N VAL A 735 -28.77 -22.54 -15.56
CA VAL A 735 -27.31 -22.72 -15.69
C VAL A 735 -26.87 -24.14 -15.35
N ARG A 736 -27.42 -24.74 -14.28
CA ARG A 736 -27.12 -26.13 -13.89
C ARG A 736 -27.64 -27.16 -14.89
N SER A 737 -28.74 -26.84 -15.59
CA SER A 737 -29.33 -27.70 -16.63
C SER A 737 -28.78 -27.47 -18.04
N LEU A 738 -27.93 -26.47 -18.25
CA LEU A 738 -27.28 -26.24 -19.54
C LEU A 738 -26.38 -27.42 -19.87
N THR A 739 -26.44 -27.91 -21.10
CA THR A 739 -25.49 -28.88 -21.65
C THR A 739 -24.38 -28.15 -22.39
N LEU A 740 -23.21 -28.78 -22.52
CA LEU A 740 -22.12 -28.27 -23.35
C LEU A 740 -22.59 -27.92 -24.77
N LYS A 741 -23.46 -28.75 -25.34
CA LYS A 741 -24.09 -28.55 -26.64
C LYS A 741 -24.98 -27.30 -26.70
N SER A 742 -25.80 -27.05 -25.67
CA SER A 742 -26.61 -25.81 -25.61
C SER A 742 -25.72 -24.57 -25.52
N ILE A 743 -24.61 -24.65 -24.79
CA ILE A 743 -23.69 -23.54 -24.62
C ILE A 743 -22.95 -23.23 -25.92
N LEU A 744 -22.46 -24.25 -26.62
CA LEU A 744 -21.76 -24.10 -27.89
C LEU A 744 -22.69 -23.70 -29.04
N ASN A 745 -23.94 -24.17 -29.06
CA ASN A 745 -24.88 -23.86 -30.14
C ASN A 745 -25.63 -22.53 -29.94
N ASP A 746 -26.19 -22.29 -28.75
CA ASP A 746 -27.04 -21.13 -28.48
C ASP A 746 -26.20 -19.84 -28.28
N PHE A 747 -24.92 -19.99 -27.90
CA PHE A 747 -24.02 -18.87 -27.63
C PHE A 747 -22.74 -18.87 -28.49
N GLY A 748 -22.50 -19.90 -29.30
CA GLY A 748 -21.31 -19.99 -30.18
C GLY A 748 -21.53 -19.55 -31.64
N ASN A 749 -22.76 -19.51 -32.16
CA ASN A 749 -23.02 -19.16 -33.56
C ASN A 749 -23.21 -17.66 -33.80
N GLY A 750 -22.09 -16.94 -33.80
CA GLY A 750 -21.93 -15.63 -34.44
C GLY A 750 -20.99 -15.71 -35.65
N SER A 751 -21.39 -16.48 -36.66
CA SER A 751 -20.65 -16.62 -37.92
C SER A 751 -21.03 -15.53 -38.93
N SER A 752 -20.06 -14.71 -39.29
CA SER A 752 -19.97 -14.16 -40.64
C SER A 752 -18.50 -14.21 -41.05
N SER A 753 -18.26 -15.10 -42.00
CA SER A 753 -17.09 -15.19 -42.84
C SER A 753 -16.80 -13.84 -43.49
N ASN A 754 -15.63 -13.27 -43.24
CA ASN A 754 -15.04 -12.30 -44.14
C ASN A 754 -13.54 -12.59 -44.25
N ASN A 755 -13.17 -13.15 -45.40
CA ASN A 755 -11.81 -13.16 -45.90
C ASN A 755 -11.33 -11.71 -46.03
N TYR A 756 -10.31 -11.35 -45.25
CA TYR A 756 -9.45 -10.21 -45.53
C TYR A 756 -8.01 -10.69 -45.65
N PRO A 757 -7.20 -10.03 -46.50
CA PRO A 757 -5.98 -10.59 -47.03
C PRO A 757 -4.89 -10.71 -45.97
N THR A 758 -4.00 -11.69 -46.18
CA THR A 758 -2.70 -11.81 -45.53
C THR A 758 -1.87 -10.55 -45.79
N GLU A 759 -2.05 -9.55 -44.94
CA GLU A 759 -1.05 -8.51 -44.73
C GLU A 759 -0.10 -8.98 -43.63
N THR A 760 1.16 -9.12 -44.03
CA THR A 760 2.33 -9.32 -43.19
C THR A 760 2.38 -8.27 -42.08
N ALA A 761 1.92 -8.61 -40.88
CA ALA A 761 2.25 -7.88 -39.68
C ALA A 761 3.72 -8.19 -39.33
N SER A 762 4.53 -7.14 -39.35
CA SER A 762 5.94 -7.17 -38.98
C SER A 762 6.12 -7.76 -37.58
N VAL A 763 7.04 -8.72 -37.50
CA VAL A 763 7.65 -9.19 -36.26
C VAL A 763 8.24 -7.98 -35.53
N ILE A 764 7.56 -7.46 -34.50
CA ILE A 764 8.22 -6.66 -33.48
C ILE A 764 8.86 -7.66 -32.52
N THR A 765 10.05 -8.13 -32.90
CA THR A 765 11.05 -8.56 -31.92
C THR A 765 11.35 -7.33 -31.07
N PRO A 766 11.27 -7.39 -29.73
CA PRO A 766 11.85 -6.34 -28.92
C PRO A 766 13.37 -6.40 -29.16
N ARG A 767 13.87 -5.60 -30.10
CA ARG A 767 15.27 -5.25 -30.17
C ARG A 767 15.60 -4.58 -28.84
N LEU A 768 16.33 -5.29 -27.98
CA LEU A 768 17.01 -4.70 -26.84
C LEU A 768 17.87 -3.55 -27.38
N PHE A 769 17.39 -2.32 -27.25
CA PHE A 769 18.21 -1.13 -27.40
C PHE A 769 19.09 -1.00 -26.15
N VAL A 770 20.21 -1.72 -26.14
CA VAL A 770 21.31 -1.44 -25.20
C VAL A 770 22.16 -0.35 -25.84
N SER A 771 21.90 0.92 -25.48
CA SER A 771 22.86 2.00 -25.75
C SER A 771 24.06 1.82 -24.80
N PRO A 772 25.31 1.95 -25.29
CA PRO A 772 26.51 1.62 -24.52
C PRO A 772 26.88 2.76 -23.56
N ILE A 773 26.27 2.79 -22.38
CA ILE A 773 26.89 3.44 -21.22
C ILE A 773 27.65 2.33 -20.52
N LEU A 774 28.94 2.17 -20.81
CA LEU A 774 29.96 1.60 -19.91
C LEU A 774 31.31 1.61 -20.63
N SER A 775 32.37 2.03 -19.93
CA SER A 775 33.74 2.02 -20.43
C SER A 775 34.29 0.59 -20.44
N TRP A 776 34.62 0.06 -21.63
CA TRP A 776 35.10 -1.31 -21.81
C TRP A 776 36.62 -1.36 -21.65
N LYS A 777 37.11 -1.51 -20.42
CA LYS A 777 38.55 -1.68 -20.16
C LYS A 777 38.96 -3.12 -19.79
N ASP A 778 38.03 -3.99 -19.43
CA ASP A 778 38.34 -5.36 -19.01
C ASP A 778 37.88 -6.42 -20.00
N THR A 779 38.76 -7.36 -20.31
CA THR A 779 38.52 -8.50 -21.21
C THR A 779 38.01 -9.76 -20.51
N ASN A 780 38.16 -9.88 -19.18
CA ASN A 780 37.79 -11.09 -18.46
C ASN A 780 36.30 -11.14 -18.07
N CYS A 781 35.57 -12.09 -18.67
CA CYS A 781 34.16 -12.35 -18.38
C CYS A 781 33.94 -13.03 -17.01
N LEU A 782 34.79 -13.98 -16.63
CA LEU A 782 34.68 -14.69 -15.35
C LEU A 782 35.67 -14.09 -14.35
N VAL A 783 35.16 -13.58 -13.23
CA VAL A 783 35.94 -12.93 -12.18
C VAL A 783 35.79 -13.71 -10.88
N GLN A 784 36.89 -14.17 -10.30
CA GLN A 784 36.88 -14.77 -8.97
C GLN A 784 36.78 -13.65 -7.93
N LEU A 785 35.63 -13.54 -7.27
CA LEU A 785 35.39 -12.55 -6.21
C LEU A 785 35.94 -12.99 -4.85
N HIS A 786 35.98 -14.31 -4.61
CA HIS A 786 36.50 -14.89 -3.38
C HIS A 786 37.00 -16.32 -3.57
N VAL A 787 38.10 -16.68 -2.90
CA VAL A 787 38.76 -17.98 -3.04
C VAL A 787 38.04 -19.09 -2.26
N GLY A 788 37.40 -18.76 -1.13
CA GLY A 788 36.63 -19.70 -0.30
C GLY A 788 37.42 -20.91 0.22
N LYS A 789 36.73 -21.87 0.83
CA LYS A 789 37.31 -23.19 1.21
C LYS A 789 37.16 -24.17 0.04
N LYS A 790 38.24 -24.83 -0.38
CA LYS A 790 38.27 -25.77 -1.54
C LYS A 790 37.26 -26.93 -1.49
N GLN A 791 36.74 -27.27 -0.32
CA GLN A 791 35.77 -28.36 -0.13
C GLN A 791 34.32 -27.93 -0.48
N ASN A 792 34.05 -26.63 -0.59
CA ASN A 792 32.71 -26.12 -0.86
C ASN A 792 32.49 -25.90 -2.36
N VAL A 793 31.29 -26.25 -2.83
CA VAL A 793 30.88 -26.06 -4.22
C VAL A 793 30.84 -24.56 -4.57
N PRO A 794 31.56 -24.13 -5.64
CA PRO A 794 31.55 -22.75 -6.11
C PRO A 794 30.16 -22.18 -6.36
N VAL A 795 29.97 -20.89 -6.05
CA VAL A 795 28.76 -20.13 -6.40
C VAL A 795 29.06 -19.21 -7.58
N PHE A 796 28.29 -19.35 -8.64
CA PHE A 796 28.37 -18.55 -9.85
C PHE A 796 27.30 -17.46 -9.85
N LEU A 797 27.71 -16.19 -9.84
CA LEU A 797 26.85 -15.01 -9.80
C LEU A 797 26.74 -14.38 -11.20
N ILE A 798 25.52 -14.19 -11.71
CA ILE A 798 25.29 -13.61 -13.05
C ILE A 798 24.84 -12.15 -12.93
N HIS A 799 25.51 -11.28 -13.68
CA HIS A 799 25.31 -9.83 -13.65
C HIS A 799 23.85 -9.36 -13.90
N PRO A 800 23.42 -8.21 -13.35
CA PRO A 800 22.18 -7.52 -13.71
C PRO A 800 22.26 -6.88 -15.11
N LEU A 801 21.18 -6.24 -15.59
CA LEU A 801 21.09 -5.67 -16.95
C LEU A 801 22.27 -4.75 -17.31
N GLU A 802 22.81 -4.05 -16.31
CA GLU A 802 23.94 -3.13 -16.43
C GLU A 802 25.27 -3.82 -16.74
N GLY A 803 25.37 -5.15 -16.65
CA GLY A 803 26.59 -5.88 -17.02
C GLY A 803 27.72 -5.86 -16.00
N THR A 804 27.57 -5.15 -14.88
CA THR A 804 28.59 -4.99 -13.84
C THR A 804 28.42 -6.01 -12.70
N ILE A 805 29.48 -6.26 -11.94
CA ILE A 805 29.47 -7.22 -10.81
C ILE A 805 29.58 -6.50 -9.45
N ASP A 806 29.61 -5.17 -9.44
CA ASP A 806 29.81 -4.36 -8.23
C ASP A 806 28.69 -4.55 -7.21
N VAL A 807 27.48 -4.84 -7.69
CA VAL A 807 26.30 -5.18 -6.87
C VAL A 807 26.54 -6.38 -5.95
N PHE A 808 27.47 -7.29 -6.31
CA PHE A 808 27.78 -8.47 -5.51
C PHE A 808 28.83 -8.22 -4.43
N ARG A 809 29.50 -7.07 -4.39
CA ARG A 809 30.54 -6.77 -3.37
C ARG A 809 30.04 -6.91 -1.93
N PRO A 810 28.83 -6.44 -1.55
CA PRO A 810 28.31 -6.66 -0.20
C PRO A 810 28.09 -8.14 0.12
N LEU A 811 27.75 -8.96 -0.88
CA LEU A 811 27.48 -10.39 -0.73
C LEU A 811 28.77 -11.18 -0.42
N VAL A 812 29.91 -10.77 -0.98
CA VAL A 812 31.23 -11.36 -0.71
C VAL A 812 31.53 -11.38 0.79
N SER A 813 31.19 -10.30 1.49
CA SER A 813 31.43 -10.18 2.94
C SER A 813 30.66 -11.21 3.77
N LYS A 814 29.52 -11.71 3.27
CA LYS A 814 28.62 -12.65 3.98
C LYS A 814 28.85 -14.11 3.60
N LEU A 815 29.38 -14.38 2.40
CA LEU A 815 29.58 -15.74 1.86
C LEU A 815 31.06 -16.16 1.83
N GLN A 816 31.86 -15.71 2.81
CA GLN A 816 33.31 -15.96 2.86
C GLN A 816 33.70 -17.44 2.93
N ASN A 817 32.76 -18.35 3.22
CA ASN A 817 33.03 -19.78 3.28
C ASN A 817 33.02 -20.45 1.90
N TYR A 818 32.45 -19.84 0.85
CA TYR A 818 32.28 -20.44 -0.47
C TYR A 818 33.20 -19.79 -1.52
N PRO A 819 33.75 -20.54 -2.49
CA PRO A 819 34.38 -19.94 -3.65
C PRO A 819 33.34 -19.17 -4.47
N LEU A 820 33.57 -17.88 -4.73
CA LEU A 820 32.61 -17.02 -5.44
C LEU A 820 33.19 -16.58 -6.78
N TYR A 821 32.45 -16.87 -7.85
CA TYR A 821 32.78 -16.46 -9.21
C TYR A 821 31.63 -15.61 -9.76
N ALA A 822 31.94 -14.47 -10.36
CA ALA A 822 30.94 -13.62 -11.00
C ALA A 822 31.19 -13.55 -12.51
N LEU A 823 30.11 -13.65 -13.27
CA LEU A 823 30.07 -13.52 -14.72
C LEU A 823 29.68 -12.08 -15.05
N LYS A 824 30.64 -11.34 -15.60
CA LYS A 824 30.50 -9.96 -16.09
C LYS A 824 30.19 -9.96 -17.58
N PHE A 825 29.46 -8.95 -18.04
CA PHE A 825 29.23 -8.74 -19.46
C PHE A 825 30.47 -8.13 -20.13
N THR A 826 30.98 -8.76 -21.20
CA THR A 826 32.16 -8.28 -21.97
C THR A 826 31.86 -8.33 -23.46
N LYS A 827 32.76 -7.77 -24.29
CA LYS A 827 32.55 -7.64 -25.75
C LYS A 827 32.41 -9.00 -26.45
N GLU A 828 32.95 -10.04 -25.84
CA GLU A 828 32.92 -11.42 -26.35
C GLU A 828 31.63 -12.17 -25.99
N VAL A 829 30.79 -11.60 -25.12
CA VAL A 829 29.52 -12.22 -24.73
C VAL A 829 28.49 -12.03 -25.85
N PRO A 830 27.92 -13.13 -26.39
CA PRO A 830 26.85 -13.02 -27.37
C PRO A 830 25.60 -12.39 -26.75
N HIS A 831 25.00 -11.44 -27.46
CA HIS A 831 23.84 -10.64 -27.01
C HIS A 831 22.67 -10.67 -28.00
N ASP A 832 22.74 -11.58 -28.96
CA ASP A 832 21.71 -11.85 -29.97
C ASP A 832 20.57 -12.72 -29.41
N SER A 833 20.86 -13.62 -28.46
CA SER A 833 19.85 -14.39 -27.73
C SER A 833 20.29 -14.78 -26.32
N LEU A 834 19.32 -14.98 -25.42
CA LEU A 834 19.57 -15.49 -24.05
C LEU A 834 20.18 -16.89 -24.07
N ALA A 835 19.76 -17.74 -25.02
CA ALA A 835 20.29 -19.08 -25.19
C ALA A 835 21.79 -19.07 -25.49
N ASN A 836 22.23 -18.24 -26.44
CA ASN A 836 23.65 -18.11 -26.79
C ASN A 836 24.48 -17.55 -25.63
N MET A 837 23.94 -16.56 -24.91
CA MET A 837 24.57 -16.01 -23.71
C MET A 837 24.73 -17.06 -22.61
N ALA A 838 23.69 -17.86 -22.38
CA ALA A 838 23.70 -18.95 -21.41
C ALA A 838 24.71 -20.04 -21.78
N THR A 839 24.77 -20.47 -23.04
CA THR A 839 25.77 -21.45 -23.50
C THR A 839 27.20 -20.92 -23.32
N TYR A 840 27.43 -19.64 -23.64
CA TYR A 840 28.74 -19.00 -23.44
C TYR A 840 29.12 -18.95 -21.95
N TYR A 841 28.22 -18.53 -21.07
CA TYR A 841 28.46 -18.51 -19.63
C TYR A 841 28.63 -19.89 -19.02
N LEU A 842 27.85 -20.87 -19.46
CA LEU A 842 28.03 -22.25 -19.06
C LEU A 842 29.42 -22.79 -19.45
N SER A 843 29.95 -22.43 -20.63
CA SER A 843 31.31 -22.80 -21.03
C SER A 843 32.38 -22.22 -20.10
N LYS A 844 32.19 -20.99 -19.60
CA LYS A 844 33.08 -20.35 -18.62
C LYS A 844 32.96 -20.97 -17.23
N MET A 845 31.74 -21.33 -16.82
CA MET A 845 31.51 -22.06 -15.57
C MET A 845 32.20 -23.43 -15.60
N ARG A 846 32.09 -24.17 -16.72
CA ARG A 846 32.75 -25.46 -16.96
C ARG A 846 34.28 -25.40 -16.89
N ALA A 847 34.88 -24.26 -17.23
CA ALA A 847 36.32 -24.06 -17.10
C ALA A 847 36.79 -24.03 -15.63
N VAL A 848 35.92 -23.66 -14.69
CA VAL A 848 36.20 -23.66 -13.24
C VAL A 848 35.73 -24.95 -12.59
N GLN A 849 34.56 -25.44 -13.01
CA GLN A 849 33.97 -26.66 -12.49
C GLN A 849 33.45 -27.50 -13.67
N PRO A 850 34.24 -28.50 -14.14
CA PRO A 850 33.87 -29.30 -15.30
C PRO A 850 32.56 -30.08 -15.12
N ASP A 851 32.36 -30.63 -13.91
CA ASP A 851 31.22 -31.49 -13.58
C ASP A 851 30.38 -30.89 -12.44
N GLY A 852 29.05 -31.06 -12.50
CA GLY A 852 28.13 -30.60 -11.46
C GLY A 852 28.39 -31.27 -10.10
N PRO A 853 27.89 -30.71 -8.98
CA PRO A 853 26.73 -29.81 -8.90
C PRO A 853 27.07 -28.32 -9.04
N TYR A 854 26.32 -27.57 -9.84
CA TYR A 854 26.49 -26.12 -10.00
C TYR A 854 25.59 -25.33 -9.04
N ASN A 855 26.12 -24.32 -8.34
CA ASN A 855 25.33 -23.33 -7.61
C ASN A 855 25.25 -22.03 -8.44
N ILE A 856 24.10 -21.77 -9.05
CA ILE A 856 23.89 -20.65 -9.99
C ILE A 856 23.00 -19.61 -9.33
N THR A 857 23.44 -18.35 -9.29
CA THR A 857 22.66 -17.25 -8.73
C THR A 857 22.52 -16.13 -9.76
N GLY A 858 21.30 -15.75 -10.09
CA GLY A 858 20.99 -14.64 -10.99
C GLY A 858 20.34 -13.48 -10.27
N TYR A 859 20.78 -12.24 -10.54
CA TYR A 859 20.16 -11.02 -10.02
C TYR A 859 19.53 -10.20 -11.16
N SER A 860 18.29 -9.74 -10.99
CA SER A 860 17.56 -8.95 -11.99
C SER A 860 17.55 -9.66 -13.37
N PHE A 861 18.05 -9.04 -14.44
CA PHE A 861 18.21 -9.67 -15.76
C PHE A 861 19.02 -10.98 -15.73
N GLY A 862 20.03 -11.08 -14.86
CA GLY A 862 20.83 -12.29 -14.70
C GLY A 862 20.03 -13.50 -14.24
N ALA A 863 18.84 -13.30 -13.65
CA ALA A 863 17.92 -14.38 -13.32
C ALA A 863 17.40 -15.12 -14.56
N LEU A 864 17.18 -14.40 -15.68
CA LEU A 864 16.74 -14.99 -16.94
C LEU A 864 17.83 -15.87 -17.55
N VAL A 865 19.08 -15.39 -17.49
CA VAL A 865 20.23 -16.12 -17.99
C VAL A 865 20.53 -17.35 -17.11
N ALA A 866 20.43 -17.21 -15.79
CA ALA A 866 20.62 -18.31 -14.84
C ALA A 866 19.61 -19.44 -15.06
N LEU A 867 18.35 -19.09 -15.36
CA LEU A 867 17.30 -20.04 -15.68
C LEU A 867 17.60 -20.77 -17.00
N GLU A 868 18.02 -20.05 -18.03
CA GLU A 868 18.36 -20.64 -19.32
C GLU A 868 19.55 -21.62 -19.18
N ILE A 869 20.56 -21.29 -18.36
CA ILE A 869 21.68 -22.21 -18.04
C ILE A 869 21.16 -23.46 -17.32
N ALA A 870 20.23 -23.31 -16.38
CA ALA A 870 19.63 -24.44 -15.67
C ALA A 870 18.87 -25.37 -16.63
N ILE A 871 18.13 -24.81 -17.61
CA ILE A 871 17.43 -25.57 -18.66
C ILE A 871 18.44 -26.35 -19.52
N PHE A 872 19.56 -25.73 -19.93
CA PHE A 872 20.61 -26.43 -20.67
C PHE A 872 21.18 -27.62 -19.87
N LEU A 873 21.51 -27.40 -18.60
CA LEU A 873 22.02 -28.44 -17.70
C LEU A 873 21.00 -29.57 -17.46
N GLN A 874 19.70 -29.25 -17.48
CA GLN A 874 18.63 -30.24 -17.35
C GLN A 874 18.45 -31.06 -18.63
N ASN A 875 18.50 -30.44 -19.80
CA ASN A 875 18.41 -31.12 -21.09
C ASN A 875 19.62 -32.02 -21.38
N GLU A 876 20.79 -31.74 -20.82
CA GLU A 876 21.99 -32.57 -20.95
C GLU A 876 22.00 -33.82 -20.03
N ARG A 877 21.02 -33.98 -19.12
CA ARG A 877 20.95 -35.16 -18.23
C ARG A 877 20.57 -36.42 -19.01
N ASN A 878 21.58 -37.20 -19.39
CA ASN A 878 21.38 -38.57 -19.87
C ASN A 878 21.94 -39.68 -18.97
N ASN A 879 22.72 -39.43 -17.89
CA ASN A 879 23.20 -40.51 -16.99
C ASN A 879 23.91 -40.01 -15.68
N GLY A 880 23.31 -39.19 -14.80
CA GLY A 880 23.97 -38.87 -13.52
C GLY A 880 23.23 -37.99 -12.49
N THR A 881 23.33 -38.40 -11.22
CA THR A 881 22.70 -37.86 -9.99
C THR A 881 23.45 -36.68 -9.34
N SER A 882 23.68 -35.58 -10.05
CA SER A 882 24.18 -34.33 -9.43
C SER A 882 23.09 -33.26 -9.36
N GLN A 883 22.71 -32.82 -8.16
CA GLN A 883 21.67 -31.82 -7.93
C GLN A 883 22.26 -30.40 -8.02
N ASN A 884 21.92 -29.66 -9.07
CA ASN A 884 22.31 -28.25 -9.23
C ASN A 884 21.36 -27.35 -8.41
N ASN A 885 21.88 -26.25 -7.88
CA ASN A 885 21.09 -25.27 -7.13
C ASN A 885 20.95 -23.97 -7.93
N LEU A 886 19.73 -23.46 -8.05
CA LEU A 886 19.42 -22.19 -8.71
C LEU A 886 18.83 -21.20 -7.70
N MET A 887 19.41 -20.00 -7.62
CA MET A 887 18.94 -18.92 -6.76
C MET A 887 18.65 -17.67 -7.60
N LEU A 888 17.44 -17.12 -7.47
CA LEU A 888 17.01 -15.94 -8.23
C LEU A 888 16.75 -14.78 -7.27
N ILE A 889 17.37 -13.64 -7.51
CA ILE A 889 17.29 -12.44 -6.65
C ILE A 889 16.64 -11.31 -7.46
N ASP A 890 15.51 -10.81 -6.99
CA ASP A 890 14.79 -9.66 -7.57
C ASP A 890 14.52 -9.79 -9.09
N ALA A 891 14.05 -10.97 -9.49
CA ALA A 891 13.63 -11.25 -10.87
C ALA A 891 12.23 -10.68 -11.15
N ALA A 892 11.87 -10.46 -12.42
CA ALA A 892 10.51 -10.10 -12.82
C ALA A 892 9.65 -11.39 -12.96
N PRO A 893 8.83 -11.76 -11.95
CA PRO A 893 8.20 -13.08 -11.89
C PRO A 893 7.20 -13.35 -13.02
N ASP A 894 6.48 -12.33 -13.50
CA ASP A 894 5.52 -12.47 -14.62
C ASP A 894 6.21 -12.84 -15.93
N PHE A 895 7.37 -12.23 -16.20
CA PHE A 895 8.15 -12.49 -17.40
C PHE A 895 8.78 -13.89 -17.36
N VAL A 896 9.28 -14.31 -16.19
CA VAL A 896 9.81 -15.67 -15.96
C VAL A 896 8.72 -16.72 -16.14
N SER A 897 7.53 -16.50 -15.58
CA SER A 897 6.39 -17.41 -15.71
C SER A 897 5.95 -17.59 -17.17
N SER A 898 5.91 -16.50 -17.96
CA SER A 898 5.55 -16.58 -19.39
C SER A 898 6.57 -17.36 -20.22
N ARG A 899 7.87 -17.26 -19.90
CA ARG A 899 8.93 -17.97 -20.61
C ARG A 899 8.93 -19.47 -20.30
N ILE A 900 8.71 -19.84 -19.03
CA ILE A 900 8.59 -21.24 -18.60
C ILE A 900 7.41 -21.92 -19.30
N ARG A 901 6.27 -21.23 -19.37
CA ARG A 901 5.06 -21.76 -20.03
C ARG A 901 5.32 -22.10 -21.51
N ARG A 902 6.03 -21.22 -22.22
CA ARG A 902 6.42 -21.43 -23.63
C ARG A 902 7.37 -22.62 -23.83
N VAL A 903 8.29 -22.86 -22.90
CA VAL A 903 9.24 -24.00 -23.00
C VAL A 903 8.53 -25.32 -22.74
N LEU A 904 7.56 -25.34 -21.82
CA LEU A 904 6.71 -26.50 -21.57
C LEU A 904 5.82 -26.81 -22.78
N GLU A 905 5.23 -25.78 -23.40
CA GLU A 905 4.44 -25.90 -24.63
C GLU A 905 5.27 -26.49 -25.79
N ASP A 906 6.51 -26.02 -26.00
CA ASP A 906 7.42 -26.53 -27.05
C ASP A 906 7.88 -27.99 -26.83
N GLN A 907 7.84 -28.50 -25.60
CA GLN A 907 8.19 -29.91 -25.30
C GLN A 907 6.99 -30.84 -25.35
N MET A 908 5.76 -30.35 -25.15
CA MET A 908 4.53 -31.14 -25.25
C MET A 908 4.15 -31.47 -26.70
N GLU A 909 4.54 -30.66 -27.70
CA GLU A 909 4.29 -30.94 -29.13
C GLU A 909 5.15 -32.09 -29.70
N LYS A 910 6.12 -32.65 -28.96
CA LYS A 910 7.12 -33.60 -29.51
C LYS A 910 7.03 -35.05 -29.05
N THR A 911 6.03 -35.47 -28.27
CA THR A 911 5.96 -36.88 -27.80
C THR A 911 4.54 -37.44 -27.74
N ASP A 912 4.24 -38.36 -28.66
CA ASP A 912 3.15 -39.34 -28.57
C ASP A 912 3.59 -40.54 -27.70
N ILE A 913 2.67 -41.09 -26.88
CA ILE A 913 2.69 -42.37 -26.13
C ILE A 913 2.85 -42.30 -24.58
N GLN A 914 1.74 -42.61 -23.91
CA GLN A 914 1.51 -43.22 -22.58
C GLN A 914 2.02 -42.53 -21.30
N ALA A 915 1.18 -41.63 -20.77
CA ALA A 915 1.30 -41.04 -19.44
C ALA A 915 0.63 -41.91 -18.35
N VAL A 916 1.44 -42.74 -17.67
CA VAL A 916 1.15 -43.20 -16.30
C VAL A 916 2.46 -43.12 -15.52
N GLY A 917 2.60 -42.09 -14.69
CA GLY A 917 3.80 -41.86 -13.86
C GLY A 917 4.21 -40.38 -13.83
N LEU A 918 3.37 -39.45 -13.39
CA LEU A 918 3.28 -39.16 -11.96
C LEU A 918 4.68 -39.09 -11.30
N ARG A 919 5.49 -38.07 -11.66
CA ARG A 919 6.57 -37.57 -10.79
C ARG A 919 7.00 -36.12 -11.08
N ASP A 920 7.06 -35.68 -12.33
CA ASP A 920 7.63 -34.32 -12.59
C ASP A 920 6.60 -33.18 -12.48
N ALA A 921 5.31 -33.53 -12.42
CA ALA A 921 4.25 -32.64 -11.92
C ALA A 921 4.49 -32.19 -10.45
N MET A 922 5.41 -32.85 -9.72
CA MET A 922 5.87 -32.37 -8.42
C MET A 922 6.95 -31.27 -8.50
N GLU A 923 7.74 -31.13 -9.58
CA GLU A 923 8.81 -30.11 -9.61
C GLU A 923 8.32 -28.69 -9.94
N VAL A 924 7.26 -28.55 -10.73
CA VAL A 924 6.63 -27.25 -11.03
C VAL A 924 5.77 -26.74 -9.85
N GLN A 925 5.18 -27.67 -9.09
CA GLN A 925 4.65 -27.34 -7.77
C GLN A 925 5.78 -27.00 -6.79
N ILE A 926 6.93 -27.69 -6.81
CA ILE A 926 8.07 -27.38 -5.93
C ILE A 926 8.70 -26.02 -6.24
N LEU A 927 8.77 -25.54 -7.48
CA LEU A 927 9.37 -24.23 -7.83
C LEU A 927 8.41 -23.06 -7.63
N THR A 928 7.10 -23.26 -7.85
CA THR A 928 6.08 -22.30 -7.43
C THR A 928 5.96 -22.28 -5.91
N TYR A 929 6.16 -23.43 -5.26
CA TYR A 929 6.36 -23.56 -3.82
C TYR A 929 7.72 -22.97 -3.37
N PHE A 930 8.78 -22.96 -4.19
CA PHE A 930 10.12 -22.45 -3.82
C PHE A 930 10.18 -20.92 -3.82
N VAL A 931 9.53 -20.30 -4.81
CA VAL A 931 9.28 -18.84 -4.83
C VAL A 931 8.28 -18.44 -3.75
N GLN A 932 7.38 -19.37 -3.36
CA GLN A 932 6.57 -19.23 -2.14
C GLN A 932 7.32 -19.63 -0.85
N LEU A 933 8.49 -20.30 -0.88
CA LEU A 933 9.20 -20.86 0.29
C LEU A 933 10.17 -19.88 0.96
N PHE A 934 10.23 -18.64 0.50
CA PHE A 934 10.48 -17.55 1.47
C PHE A 934 9.34 -17.44 2.52
N LYS A 935 8.33 -18.34 2.49
CA LYS A 935 7.38 -18.57 3.58
C LYS A 935 7.79 -19.61 4.64
N GLN A 936 8.90 -20.36 4.53
CA GLN A 936 9.38 -21.22 5.62
C GLN A 936 10.91 -21.18 5.77
N CYS A 937 11.39 -20.38 6.71
CA CYS A 937 12.70 -20.57 7.31
C CYS A 937 12.44 -20.92 8.80
N PRO A 938 12.75 -22.14 9.26
CA PRO A 938 12.72 -22.46 10.69
C PRO A 938 13.66 -21.53 11.45
N SER A 939 13.23 -21.06 12.62
CA SER A 939 13.93 -20.10 13.47
C SER A 939 15.36 -20.50 13.88
N ASP A 940 15.75 -21.76 13.69
CA ASP A 940 16.91 -22.34 14.36
C ASP A 940 18.18 -22.40 13.47
N GLN A 941 18.13 -21.89 12.24
CA GLN A 941 19.29 -21.92 11.31
C GLN A 941 19.75 -20.55 10.79
N VAL A 942 19.43 -19.46 11.49
CA VAL A 942 20.09 -18.16 11.25
C VAL A 942 21.07 -17.90 12.38
N LYS A 943 22.32 -18.33 12.18
CA LYS A 943 23.51 -17.75 12.81
C LYS A 943 24.46 -17.28 11.73
#